data_AF-A0A8J1W2T3-F1
#
_entry.id   AF-A0A8J1W2T3-F1
#
_cell.length_a   1.000
_cell.length_b   1.000
_cell.length_c   1.000
_cell.angle_alpha   90.00
_cell.angle_beta   90.00
_cell.angle_gamma   90.00
#
_symmetry.space_group_name_H-M   'P 1'
#
loop_
_entity.id
_entity.type
_entity.pdbx_description
1 polymer ?
#
loop_
_entity_poly.entity_id
_entity_poly.type
_entity_poly.pdbx_seq_one_letter_code
_entity_poly.pdbx_strand_id
1 'polypeptide(L)'
;MESILVTPSYFYHSCDICGFQCKSGAGLASHKRAHARRGQFTPEDLPVRGPVRFSAAPRPDVPWVAATVPQVASDRQPTHHPARSLFPPTTIGETAVTDVASEAAPAELPARVPASPANPRPIVEEETSARAEPSPSDQKLELVVKPTQAGKTFEMIAGIVGDIRVRGQHQTHFVFAMNTKMNNEQCAKRVVDGVTEHLGEAFTQKVVMLQSGPAPDCGCRAVQTFEELLALPEPPLVVICCSHWKRLNDVYQFLENVKDAQLDPPAWPAERLRSQLGRYFGRYLQLQDYKFILHHDELHHYCSRCNVEVNGMKKKLSVRIQDALAFNPSVLRVCGYTATPEPIFAACGGRENVQLRPLRAERQHMEDYKGSAQMQFCIVEPEPEMHPTEYSKMVLTNHTRAFLYPGAARVFLPASTKVDSHEELRQFVFRLFPNAAVAMLNGREKSLSWFRQDVDVDAVRHDPSVDSWVKWDLQQVRSPDGRPLEVSQKIAEVMLRNELQERPLFITGYLCLGMGQTLMDPRLGNFTHAVLPDRTHMEKMFGSPTPEVLYQEAGRVTGRPDLGLTIVYCPEEIRQNFVREEEKAFAVMQDACIAGALARLQANAGVVGTARMEPAEVQHMTFARTYGRRRAAATLVRNFLPRPLRRWVGYC
;
A
#
# COMPACT_ATOMS: atom_id res chain seq x y z
N MET A 1 5.89 13.67 -52.77
CA MET A 1 4.61 14.25 -52.31
C MET A 1 4.23 13.53 -51.02
N GLU A 2 4.78 13.99 -49.90
CA GLU A 2 4.47 13.45 -48.58
C GLU A 2 3.33 14.27 -47.97
N SER A 3 2.26 13.59 -47.60
CA SER A 3 1.11 14.17 -46.90
C SER A 3 1.46 14.40 -45.44
N ILE A 4 1.60 15.67 -45.05
CA ILE A 4 1.67 16.10 -43.65
C ILE A 4 0.28 15.91 -43.04
N LEU A 5 0.13 14.91 -42.16
CA LEU A 5 -1.03 14.77 -41.28
C LEU A 5 -0.91 15.82 -40.16
N VAL A 6 -1.60 16.95 -40.33
CA VAL A 6 -1.79 17.94 -39.27
C VAL A 6 -2.77 17.36 -38.26
N THR A 7 -2.28 17.01 -37.08
CA THR A 7 -3.12 16.68 -35.93
C THR A 7 -3.86 17.95 -35.45
N PRO A 8 -5.16 17.86 -35.12
CA PRO A 8 -5.90 19.04 -34.67
C PRO A 8 -5.37 19.49 -33.31
N SER A 9 -4.83 20.70 -33.26
CA SER A 9 -4.46 21.40 -32.03
C SER A 9 -5.74 21.73 -31.25
N TYR A 10 -6.03 20.94 -30.22
CA TYR A 10 -7.12 21.23 -29.30
C TYR A 10 -6.73 22.43 -28.44
N PHE A 11 -7.40 23.57 -28.67
CA PHE A 11 -7.28 24.74 -27.80
C PHE A 11 -7.95 24.45 -26.44
N TYR A 12 -7.17 24.48 -25.37
CA TYR A 12 -7.68 24.42 -23.99
C TYR A 12 -7.90 25.83 -23.45
N HIS A 13 -8.92 26.01 -22.60
CA HIS A 13 -9.18 27.24 -21.89
C HIS A 13 -8.77 27.10 -20.42
N SER A 14 -7.84 27.92 -19.93
CA SER A 14 -7.39 27.85 -18.53
C SER A 14 -8.23 28.77 -17.64
N CYS A 15 -8.54 28.28 -16.42
CA CYS A 15 -9.14 29.09 -15.37
C CYS A 15 -8.10 30.03 -14.78
N ASP A 16 -8.37 31.32 -14.84
CA ASP A 16 -7.55 32.38 -14.23
C ASP A 16 -7.53 32.32 -12.69
N ILE A 17 -8.53 31.70 -12.07
CA ILE A 17 -8.61 31.58 -10.61
C ILE A 17 -7.72 30.46 -10.07
N CYS A 18 -7.64 29.31 -10.75
CA CYS A 18 -7.02 28.10 -10.21
C CYS A 18 -6.15 27.32 -11.21
N GLY A 19 -5.95 27.84 -12.42
CA GLY A 19 -5.16 27.22 -13.48
C GLY A 19 -5.85 26.05 -14.23
N PHE A 20 -7.00 25.57 -13.77
CA PHE A 20 -7.65 24.37 -14.32
C PHE A 20 -8.00 24.51 -15.82
N GLN A 21 -7.58 23.54 -16.63
CA GLN A 21 -7.79 23.55 -18.08
C GLN A 21 -9.10 22.87 -18.48
N CYS A 22 -9.93 23.59 -19.23
CA CYS A 22 -11.21 23.12 -19.75
C CYS A 22 -11.13 22.91 -21.27
N LYS A 23 -11.70 21.80 -21.76
CA LYS A 23 -11.76 21.45 -23.20
C LYS A 23 -12.67 22.38 -24.03
N SER A 24 -13.46 23.23 -23.38
CA SER A 24 -14.35 24.19 -24.04
C SER A 24 -14.57 25.41 -23.16
N GLY A 25 -14.89 26.54 -23.78
CA GLY A 25 -15.26 27.77 -23.06
C GLY A 25 -16.49 27.57 -22.14
N ALA A 26 -17.42 26.70 -22.52
CA ALA A 26 -18.57 26.35 -21.68
C ALA A 26 -18.15 25.58 -20.40
N GLY A 27 -17.15 24.70 -20.52
CA GLY A 27 -16.53 24.03 -19.39
C GLY A 27 -15.86 25.02 -18.44
N LEU A 28 -15.10 25.98 -18.99
CA LEU A 28 -14.45 27.05 -18.21
C LEU A 28 -15.49 27.90 -17.47
N ALA A 29 -16.57 28.30 -18.13
CA ALA A 29 -17.63 29.08 -17.49
C ALA A 29 -18.35 28.31 -16.37
N SER A 30 -18.58 27.01 -16.55
CA SER A 30 -19.17 26.15 -15.51
C SER A 30 -18.25 26.00 -14.31
N HIS A 31 -16.96 25.83 -14.58
CA HIS A 31 -15.91 25.76 -13.56
C HIS A 31 -15.79 27.07 -12.77
N LYS A 32 -15.77 28.23 -13.43
CA LYS A 32 -15.78 29.55 -12.76
C LYS A 32 -17.01 29.77 -11.87
N ARG A 33 -18.18 29.30 -12.28
CA ARG A 33 -19.39 29.33 -11.42
C ARG A 33 -19.24 28.48 -10.15
N ALA A 34 -18.42 27.43 -10.18
CA ALA A 34 -18.14 26.64 -8.97
C ALA A 34 -17.30 27.42 -7.95
N HIS A 35 -16.38 28.28 -8.41
CA HIS A 35 -15.63 29.20 -7.54
C HIS A 35 -16.56 30.21 -6.84
N ALA A 36 -17.49 30.82 -7.60
CA ALA A 36 -18.48 31.74 -7.03
C ALA A 36 -19.37 31.08 -5.96
N ARG A 37 -19.80 29.82 -6.17
CA ARG A 37 -20.57 29.06 -5.17
C ARG A 37 -19.79 28.71 -3.90
N ARG A 38 -18.46 28.71 -3.97
CA ARG A 38 -17.57 28.48 -2.83
C ARG A 38 -17.18 29.77 -2.09
N GLY A 39 -17.78 30.90 -2.47
CA GLY A 39 -17.49 32.21 -1.86
C GLY A 39 -16.10 32.74 -2.19
N GLN A 40 -15.48 32.25 -3.26
CA GLN A 40 -14.10 32.64 -3.59
C GLN A 40 -14.02 34.00 -4.31
N PHE A 41 -15.13 34.54 -4.85
CA PHE A 41 -15.24 35.89 -5.43
C PHE A 41 -16.69 36.42 -5.38
N THR A 42 -16.86 37.75 -5.49
CA THR A 42 -18.15 38.44 -5.52
C THR A 42 -18.76 38.52 -6.93
N PRO A 43 -20.10 38.51 -7.09
CA PRO A 43 -20.75 38.55 -8.41
C PRO A 43 -20.45 39.79 -9.28
N GLU A 44 -19.91 40.84 -8.66
CA GLU A 44 -19.56 42.13 -9.29
C GLU A 44 -18.33 42.04 -10.20
N ASP A 45 -17.53 40.97 -10.10
CA ASP A 45 -16.34 40.73 -10.91
C ASP A 45 -16.64 40.04 -12.26
N LEU A 46 -17.91 39.78 -12.59
CA LEU A 46 -18.31 39.18 -13.86
C LEU A 46 -18.51 40.26 -14.95
N PRO A 47 -17.83 40.17 -16.12
CA PRO A 47 -18.07 41.11 -17.20
C PRO A 47 -19.52 41.02 -17.70
N VAL A 48 -20.20 42.15 -17.73
CA VAL A 48 -21.55 42.34 -18.28
C VAL A 48 -21.57 41.88 -19.74
N ARG A 49 -22.60 41.10 -20.12
CA ARG A 49 -22.79 40.60 -21.49
C ARG A 49 -22.99 41.74 -22.49
N GLY A 50 -21.90 42.16 -23.12
CA GLY A 50 -21.92 42.89 -24.39
C GLY A 50 -21.53 41.98 -25.56
N PRO A 51 -21.97 42.26 -26.79
CA PRO A 51 -21.56 41.49 -27.97
C PRO A 51 -20.07 41.72 -28.23
N VAL A 52 -19.27 40.64 -28.14
CA VAL A 52 -17.84 40.68 -28.44
C VAL A 52 -17.65 40.77 -29.96
N ARG A 53 -17.18 41.94 -30.44
CA ARG A 53 -16.55 42.08 -31.76
C ARG A 53 -15.13 41.54 -31.67
N PHE A 54 -14.77 40.60 -32.55
CA PHE A 54 -13.38 40.17 -32.72
C PHE A 54 -12.60 41.25 -33.47
N SER A 55 -11.64 41.89 -32.80
CA SER A 55 -10.57 42.64 -33.45
C SER A 55 -9.35 41.73 -33.55
N ALA A 56 -8.91 41.47 -34.78
CA ALA A 56 -7.62 40.83 -35.04
C ALA A 56 -6.53 41.89 -34.84
N ALA A 57 -5.67 41.71 -33.83
CA ALA A 57 -4.44 42.49 -33.71
C ALA A 57 -3.36 41.87 -34.63
N PRO A 58 -2.54 42.68 -35.33
CA PRO A 58 -1.46 42.17 -36.19
C PRO A 58 -0.30 41.63 -35.35
N ARG A 59 0.45 40.68 -35.94
CA ARG A 59 1.69 40.13 -35.39
C ARG A 59 2.76 41.25 -35.25
N PRO A 60 3.55 41.29 -34.17
CA PRO A 60 4.76 42.09 -34.17
C PRO A 60 5.87 41.34 -34.91
N ASP A 61 6.46 42.02 -35.90
CA ASP A 61 7.70 41.62 -36.55
C ASP A 61 8.86 41.62 -35.54
N VAL A 62 9.58 40.51 -35.45
CA VAL A 62 10.83 40.42 -34.68
C VAL A 62 12.00 40.39 -35.69
N PRO A 63 12.90 41.37 -35.69
CA PRO A 63 14.07 41.34 -36.56
C PRO A 63 15.11 40.34 -36.02
N TRP A 64 15.64 39.53 -36.93
CA TRP A 64 16.81 38.69 -36.70
C TRP A 64 18.04 39.56 -36.43
N VAL A 65 18.67 39.37 -35.27
CA VAL A 65 20.02 39.87 -35.01
C VAL A 65 20.94 38.66 -34.90
N ALA A 66 21.82 38.52 -35.90
CA ALA A 66 22.96 37.61 -35.86
C ALA A 66 23.98 38.16 -34.87
N ALA A 67 24.32 37.37 -33.84
CA ALA A 67 25.42 37.66 -32.94
C ALA A 67 26.59 36.73 -33.25
N THR A 68 27.66 37.34 -33.74
CA THR A 68 28.99 36.79 -33.96
C THR A 68 29.64 36.39 -32.63
N VAL A 69 30.29 35.24 -32.65
CA VAL A 69 31.11 34.68 -31.56
C VAL A 69 32.49 35.38 -31.55
N PRO A 70 32.99 35.86 -30.40
CA PRO A 70 34.42 36.07 -30.24
C PRO A 70 35.07 34.88 -29.52
N GLN A 71 36.09 34.32 -30.17
CA GLN A 71 37.11 33.48 -29.54
C GLN A 71 37.83 34.28 -28.46
N VAL A 72 38.01 33.69 -27.27
CA VAL A 72 39.01 34.15 -26.31
C VAL A 72 39.95 32.99 -26.02
N ALA A 73 41.21 33.25 -26.37
CA ALA A 73 42.35 32.38 -26.17
C ALA A 73 42.67 32.22 -24.67
N SER A 74 43.11 31.02 -24.35
CA SER A 74 43.76 30.67 -23.10
C SER A 74 45.10 31.38 -22.96
N ASP A 75 45.36 31.96 -21.80
CA ASP A 75 46.73 32.00 -21.27
C ASP A 75 46.73 31.88 -19.74
N ARG A 76 47.61 30.99 -19.28
CA ARG A 76 47.93 30.70 -17.88
C ARG A 76 48.95 31.73 -17.37
N GLN A 77 48.82 32.17 -16.12
CA GLN A 77 49.81 31.90 -15.06
C GLN A 77 49.39 32.47 -13.69
N PRO A 78 49.88 31.90 -12.57
CA PRO A 78 49.37 32.14 -11.23
C PRO A 78 50.18 33.21 -10.49
N THR A 79 49.53 33.98 -9.61
CA THR A 79 50.23 34.76 -8.58
C THR A 79 49.68 34.43 -7.20
N HIS A 80 50.59 34.03 -6.33
CA HIS A 80 50.42 33.89 -4.89
C HIS A 80 50.17 35.27 -4.25
N HIS A 81 49.26 35.37 -3.28
CA HIS A 81 49.52 36.00 -1.98
C HIS A 81 48.37 35.74 -0.98
N PRO A 82 48.66 35.68 0.34
CA PRO A 82 47.73 35.19 1.36
C PRO A 82 46.91 36.32 1.99
N ALA A 83 45.63 36.07 2.25
CA ALA A 83 44.79 36.96 3.05
C ALA A 83 44.47 36.31 4.40
N ARG A 84 44.75 37.09 5.44
CA ARG A 84 44.72 36.77 6.86
C ARG A 84 43.32 36.49 7.39
N SER A 85 43.27 35.51 8.27
CA SER A 85 42.27 35.30 9.31
C SER A 85 42.15 36.53 10.22
N LEU A 86 40.92 37.02 10.38
CA LEU A 86 40.49 37.90 11.46
C LEU A 86 39.07 37.45 11.83
N PHE A 87 38.92 36.74 12.94
CA PHE A 87 37.95 36.97 14.03
C PHE A 87 38.08 35.84 15.08
N PRO A 88 38.02 36.17 16.38
CA PRO A 88 38.41 35.27 17.48
C PRO A 88 37.28 34.31 17.91
N PRO A 89 37.61 33.23 18.66
CA PRO A 89 36.62 32.32 19.21
C PRO A 89 35.98 32.90 20.48
N THR A 90 34.65 32.91 20.52
CA THR A 90 33.90 33.24 21.74
C THR A 90 33.82 32.01 22.62
N THR A 91 34.53 32.03 23.75
CA THR A 91 34.42 31.08 24.86
C THR A 91 33.63 31.74 25.99
N ILE A 92 32.48 31.19 26.35
CA ILE A 92 31.73 31.46 27.59
C ILE A 92 31.00 30.14 27.88
N GLY A 93 31.08 29.47 29.02
CA GLY A 93 31.53 29.82 30.37
C GLY A 93 30.62 29.03 31.30
N GLU A 94 31.18 28.07 32.03
CA GLU A 94 30.49 27.37 33.11
C GLU A 94 30.13 28.36 34.22
N THR A 95 28.89 28.32 34.71
CA THR A 95 28.57 28.82 36.06
C THR A 95 27.53 27.91 36.70
N ALA A 96 27.91 27.45 37.89
CA ALA A 96 27.12 26.68 38.83
C ALA A 96 26.21 27.59 39.68
N VAL A 97 25.03 27.05 40.00
CA VAL A 97 24.25 27.13 41.26
C VAL A 97 24.01 28.50 41.90
N THR A 98 22.73 28.88 41.99
CA THR A 98 22.12 29.35 43.25
C THR A 98 20.62 29.05 43.27
N ASP A 99 20.19 28.37 44.34
CA ASP A 99 18.82 28.23 44.80
C ASP A 99 18.20 29.59 45.14
N VAL A 100 16.99 29.86 44.65
CA VAL A 100 16.02 30.73 45.34
C VAL A 100 14.62 30.17 45.11
N ALA A 101 13.98 29.78 46.21
CA ALA A 101 12.56 29.50 46.29
C ALA A 101 11.75 30.81 46.21
N SER A 102 10.68 30.82 45.42
CA SER A 102 9.53 31.68 45.70
C SER A 102 8.26 31.09 45.09
N GLU A 103 7.28 30.90 45.95
CA GLU A 103 5.90 30.52 45.67
C GLU A 103 5.24 31.48 44.68
N ALA A 104 4.54 30.93 43.69
CA ALA A 104 3.48 31.63 42.97
C ALA A 104 2.38 30.64 42.59
N ALA A 105 1.19 30.87 43.14
CA ALA A 105 -0.02 30.11 42.90
C ALA A 105 -0.46 30.15 41.42
N PRO A 106 -1.02 29.05 40.86
CA PRO A 106 -1.62 29.10 39.55
C PRO A 106 -3.07 29.59 39.63
N ALA A 107 -3.39 30.54 38.74
CA ALA A 107 -4.74 31.03 38.50
C ALA A 107 -5.67 29.91 38.00
N GLU A 108 -6.87 29.87 38.57
CA GLU A 108 -7.96 28.97 38.20
C GLU A 108 -8.43 29.22 36.75
N LEU A 109 -8.38 28.17 35.93
CA LEU A 109 -9.08 28.10 34.64
C LEU A 109 -10.52 27.60 34.87
N PRO A 110 -11.53 28.17 34.18
CA PRO A 110 -12.92 27.80 34.41
C PRO A 110 -13.22 26.36 33.95
N ALA A 111 -13.97 25.66 34.80
CA ALA A 111 -14.41 24.29 34.64
C ALA A 111 -15.01 24.00 33.25
N ARG A 112 -14.42 23.04 32.54
CA ARG A 112 -15.05 22.42 31.36
C ARG A 112 -16.22 21.56 31.83
N VAL A 113 -17.38 21.81 31.24
CA VAL A 113 -18.59 20.98 31.29
C VAL A 113 -18.22 19.54 30.94
N PRO A 114 -18.62 18.52 31.73
CA PRO A 114 -18.36 17.14 31.39
C PRO A 114 -19.16 16.77 30.14
N ALA A 115 -18.46 16.27 29.12
CA ALA A 115 -19.09 15.65 27.97
C ALA A 115 -19.89 14.43 28.46
N SER A 116 -21.19 14.42 28.14
CA SER A 116 -22.08 13.29 28.36
C SER A 116 -21.46 12.01 27.78
N PRO A 117 -21.46 10.87 28.49
CA PRO A 117 -20.96 9.61 27.94
C PRO A 117 -21.79 9.28 26.70
N ALA A 118 -21.14 9.22 25.55
CA ALA A 118 -21.74 8.71 24.33
C ALA A 118 -22.11 7.25 24.59
N ASN A 119 -23.41 6.97 24.71
CA ASN A 119 -23.92 5.61 24.74
C ASN A 119 -23.36 4.87 23.50
N PRO A 120 -22.54 3.82 23.66
CA PRO A 120 -22.16 3.00 22.53
C PRO A 120 -23.45 2.44 21.94
N ARG A 121 -23.72 2.74 20.66
CA ARG A 121 -24.84 2.14 19.96
C ARG A 121 -24.72 0.62 20.11
N PRO A 122 -25.78 -0.10 20.48
CA PRO A 122 -25.74 -1.56 20.49
C PRO A 122 -25.37 -2.00 19.07
N ILE A 123 -24.20 -2.64 18.96
CA ILE A 123 -23.84 -3.39 17.77
C ILE A 123 -24.93 -4.44 17.64
N VAL A 124 -25.70 -4.39 16.56
CA VAL A 124 -26.70 -5.41 16.25
C VAL A 124 -25.94 -6.72 16.19
N GLU A 125 -26.15 -7.57 17.20
CA GLU A 125 -25.63 -8.93 17.20
C GLU A 125 -26.24 -9.63 15.99
N GLU A 126 -25.46 -9.75 14.92
CA GLU A 126 -25.78 -10.61 13.79
C GLU A 126 -25.84 -12.02 14.38
N GLU A 127 -27.05 -12.57 14.57
CA GLU A 127 -27.28 -13.93 15.03
C GLU A 127 -26.58 -14.89 14.05
N THR A 128 -25.31 -15.19 14.32
CA THR A 128 -24.56 -16.24 13.64
C THR A 128 -25.07 -17.57 14.18
N SER A 129 -26.16 -18.06 13.60
CA SER A 129 -26.55 -19.46 13.79
C SER A 129 -25.33 -20.33 13.49
N ALA A 130 -25.02 -21.27 14.38
CA ALA A 130 -23.86 -22.12 14.30
C ALA A 130 -23.85 -22.87 12.95
N ARG A 131 -23.07 -22.35 12.00
CA ARG A 131 -22.91 -22.94 10.67
C ARG A 131 -22.24 -24.28 10.86
N ALA A 132 -22.91 -25.37 10.47
CA ALA A 132 -22.31 -26.70 10.46
C ALA A 132 -20.96 -26.64 9.74
N GLU A 133 -19.90 -27.17 10.38
CA GLU A 133 -18.57 -27.15 9.81
C GLU A 133 -18.57 -27.98 8.51
N PRO A 134 -18.05 -27.44 7.39
CA PRO A 134 -17.96 -28.21 6.16
C PRO A 134 -17.06 -29.42 6.37
N SER A 135 -17.38 -30.53 5.69
CA SER A 135 -16.51 -31.71 5.71
C SER A 135 -15.11 -31.33 5.21
N PRO A 136 -14.02 -31.92 5.75
CA PRO A 136 -12.66 -31.59 5.32
C PRO A 136 -12.44 -31.72 3.80
N SER A 137 -13.10 -32.70 3.16
CA SER A 137 -13.03 -32.91 1.71
C SER A 137 -13.69 -31.81 0.88
N ASP A 138 -14.60 -31.04 1.47
CA ASP A 138 -15.30 -29.94 0.78
C ASP A 138 -14.63 -28.58 1.01
N GLN A 139 -13.60 -28.52 1.87
CA GLN A 139 -12.92 -27.26 2.17
C GLN A 139 -12.10 -26.79 0.98
N LYS A 140 -12.36 -25.54 0.58
CA LYS A 140 -11.62 -24.84 -0.46
C LYS A 140 -10.80 -23.71 0.15
N LEU A 141 -9.74 -23.30 -0.55
CA LEU A 141 -9.01 -22.08 -0.23
C LEU A 141 -9.99 -20.91 -0.26
N GLU A 142 -10.15 -20.20 0.86
CA GLU A 142 -10.87 -18.93 0.88
C GLU A 142 -9.96 -17.86 0.27
N LEU A 143 -10.43 -17.14 -0.74
CA LEU A 143 -9.67 -16.06 -1.37
C LEU A 143 -10.40 -14.73 -1.25
N VAL A 144 -9.70 -13.77 -0.66
CA VAL A 144 -10.07 -12.36 -0.64
C VAL A 144 -9.29 -11.66 -1.75
N VAL A 145 -10.02 -11.16 -2.74
CA VAL A 145 -9.45 -10.36 -3.83
C VAL A 145 -9.89 -8.91 -3.64
N LYS A 146 -8.92 -8.02 -3.52
CA LYS A 146 -9.16 -6.57 -3.54
C LYS A 146 -8.12 -5.94 -4.46
N PRO A 147 -8.46 -4.85 -5.17
CA PRO A 147 -7.48 -4.05 -5.88
C PRO A 147 -6.29 -3.67 -4.97
N THR A 148 -5.19 -3.27 -5.59
CA THR A 148 -4.01 -2.82 -4.85
C THR A 148 -4.39 -1.72 -3.86
N GLN A 149 -3.77 -1.65 -2.68
CA GLN A 149 -4.07 -0.61 -1.66
C GLN A 149 -5.53 -0.51 -1.15
N ALA A 150 -6.46 -1.39 -1.55
CA ALA A 150 -7.83 -1.42 -1.04
C ALA A 150 -7.96 -2.06 0.36
N GLY A 151 -6.92 -1.94 1.19
CA GLY A 151 -6.94 -2.36 2.60
C GLY A 151 -7.03 -3.87 2.84
N LYS A 152 -6.26 -4.70 2.10
CA LYS A 152 -6.23 -6.17 2.27
C LYS A 152 -5.92 -6.60 3.70
N THR A 153 -4.89 -6.00 4.32
CA THR A 153 -4.49 -6.28 5.70
C THR A 153 -5.61 -5.97 6.69
N PHE A 154 -6.39 -4.90 6.48
CA PHE A 154 -7.53 -4.57 7.33
C PHE A 154 -8.68 -5.58 7.19
N GLU A 155 -8.90 -6.12 5.99
CA GLU A 155 -9.86 -7.22 5.79
C GLU A 155 -9.41 -8.48 6.53
N MET A 156 -8.10 -8.79 6.50
CA MET A 156 -7.53 -9.90 7.26
C MET A 156 -7.74 -9.72 8.77
N ILE A 157 -7.39 -8.55 9.32
CA ILE A 157 -7.57 -8.22 10.74
C ILE A 157 -9.05 -8.30 11.14
N ALA A 158 -9.95 -7.74 10.34
CA ALA A 158 -11.38 -7.83 10.59
C ALA A 158 -11.84 -9.30 10.59
N GLY A 159 -11.34 -10.12 9.65
CA GLY A 159 -11.50 -11.57 9.62
C GLY A 159 -11.15 -12.22 10.96
N ILE A 160 -9.91 -12.01 11.40
CA ILE A 160 -9.36 -12.52 12.67
C ILE A 160 -10.22 -12.10 13.86
N VAL A 161 -10.51 -10.81 14.00
CA VAL A 161 -11.32 -10.26 15.10
C VAL A 161 -12.73 -10.88 15.11
N GLY A 162 -13.34 -11.03 13.94
CA GLY A 162 -14.67 -11.64 13.82
C GLY A 162 -14.66 -13.11 14.25
N ASP A 163 -13.66 -13.87 13.82
CA ASP A 163 -13.51 -15.27 14.22
C ASP A 163 -13.28 -15.40 15.74
N ILE A 164 -12.45 -14.54 16.33
CA ILE A 164 -12.20 -14.52 17.78
C ILE A 164 -13.46 -14.19 18.58
N ARG A 165 -14.31 -13.28 18.10
CA ARG A 165 -15.59 -13.00 18.76
C ARG A 165 -16.54 -14.20 18.75
N VAL A 166 -16.55 -14.97 17.67
CA VAL A 166 -17.46 -16.12 17.51
C VAL A 166 -16.96 -17.35 18.27
N ARG A 167 -15.66 -17.67 18.19
CA ARG A 167 -15.09 -18.92 18.75
C ARG A 167 -14.30 -18.72 20.05
N GLY A 168 -14.14 -17.49 20.50
CA GLY A 168 -13.35 -17.16 21.68
C GLY A 168 -11.88 -17.55 21.50
N GLN A 169 -11.31 -18.18 22.54
CA GLN A 169 -9.89 -18.51 22.62
C GLN A 169 -9.55 -19.92 22.12
N HIS A 170 -10.52 -20.67 21.59
CA HIS A 170 -10.32 -22.04 21.08
C HIS A 170 -9.78 -22.09 19.65
N GLN A 171 -8.94 -21.12 19.30
CA GLN A 171 -8.32 -21.06 17.98
C GLN A 171 -7.02 -20.26 17.96
N THR A 172 -6.18 -20.57 16.97
CA THR A 172 -4.99 -19.76 16.64
C THR A 172 -4.99 -19.39 15.17
N HIS A 173 -4.77 -18.11 14.91
CA HIS A 173 -4.58 -17.56 13.57
C HIS A 173 -3.09 -17.49 13.25
N PHE A 174 -2.62 -18.22 12.24
CA PHE A 174 -1.28 -18.02 11.69
C PHE A 174 -1.33 -16.99 10.57
N VAL A 175 -0.57 -15.91 10.69
CA VAL A 175 -0.47 -14.84 9.69
C VAL A 175 0.90 -14.89 9.04
N PHE A 176 0.93 -15.36 7.79
CA PHE A 176 2.11 -15.34 6.94
C PHE A 176 2.24 -13.97 6.27
N ALA A 177 3.10 -13.14 6.85
CA ALA A 177 3.46 -11.84 6.31
C ALA A 177 4.76 -11.93 5.50
N MET A 178 4.98 -10.97 4.62
CA MET A 178 6.09 -10.97 3.66
C MET A 178 7.48 -11.21 4.29
N ASN A 179 8.40 -11.79 3.52
CA ASN A 179 9.73 -12.23 3.99
C ASN A 179 10.74 -11.09 4.29
N THR A 180 10.34 -10.03 4.98
CA THR A 180 11.29 -9.14 5.66
C THR A 180 10.87 -8.77 7.06
N LYS A 181 11.89 -8.58 7.91
CA LYS A 181 11.72 -8.17 9.31
C LYS A 181 10.79 -6.96 9.43
N MET A 182 11.05 -5.92 8.65
CA MET A 182 10.29 -4.66 8.69
C MET A 182 8.82 -4.84 8.31
N ASN A 183 8.50 -5.68 7.31
CA ASN A 183 7.11 -5.92 6.95
C ASN A 183 6.38 -6.77 7.97
N ASN A 184 7.08 -7.75 8.54
CA ASN A 184 6.52 -8.55 9.62
C ASN A 184 6.26 -7.66 10.83
N GLU A 185 7.14 -6.73 11.17
CA GLU A 185 6.94 -5.73 12.22
C GLU A 185 5.75 -4.81 11.93
N GLN A 186 5.61 -4.32 10.68
CA GLN A 186 4.46 -3.49 10.26
C GLN A 186 3.15 -4.27 10.30
N CYS A 187 3.13 -5.49 9.77
CA CYS A 187 1.96 -6.37 9.84
C CYS A 187 1.62 -6.69 11.30
N ALA A 188 2.62 -7.02 12.11
CA ALA A 188 2.45 -7.30 13.53
C ALA A 188 1.86 -6.10 14.28
N LYS A 189 2.40 -4.91 14.04
CA LYS A 189 1.86 -3.67 14.60
C LYS A 189 0.40 -3.47 14.21
N ARG A 190 0.05 -3.61 12.92
CA ARG A 190 -1.34 -3.45 12.44
C ARG A 190 -2.28 -4.48 13.07
N VAL A 191 -1.83 -5.73 13.19
CA VAL A 191 -2.59 -6.80 13.85
C VAL A 191 -2.76 -6.50 15.33
N VAL A 192 -1.71 -6.09 16.04
CA VAL A 192 -1.77 -5.68 17.45
C VAL A 192 -2.74 -4.53 17.63
N ASP A 193 -2.59 -3.44 16.86
CA ASP A 193 -3.45 -2.26 16.95
C ASP A 193 -4.91 -2.65 16.71
N GLY A 194 -5.21 -3.43 15.66
CA GLY A 194 -6.57 -3.84 15.34
C GLY A 194 -7.19 -4.85 16.32
N VAL A 195 -6.39 -5.76 16.88
CA VAL A 195 -6.83 -6.65 17.97
C VAL A 195 -7.10 -5.84 19.24
N THR A 196 -6.21 -4.93 19.59
CA THR A 196 -6.33 -4.07 20.78
C THR A 196 -7.56 -3.17 20.68
N GLU A 197 -7.74 -2.51 19.54
CA GLU A 197 -8.88 -1.62 19.27
C GLU A 197 -10.22 -2.35 19.36
N HIS A 198 -10.29 -3.59 18.86
CA HIS A 198 -11.57 -4.29 18.72
C HIS A 198 -11.87 -5.34 19.79
N LEU A 199 -10.85 -5.83 20.51
CA LEU A 199 -10.98 -6.87 21.54
C LEU A 199 -10.44 -6.42 22.92
N GLY A 200 -9.68 -5.32 22.98
CA GLY A 200 -9.12 -4.75 24.22
C GLY A 200 -7.66 -5.14 24.49
N GLU A 201 -6.98 -4.39 25.36
CA GLU A 201 -5.55 -4.54 25.67
C GLU A 201 -5.15 -5.91 26.23
N ALA A 202 -6.07 -6.59 26.92
CA ALA A 202 -5.83 -7.94 27.44
C ALA A 202 -5.50 -8.96 26.33
N PHE A 203 -5.94 -8.70 25.09
CA PHE A 203 -5.70 -9.56 23.94
C PHE A 203 -4.38 -9.26 23.22
N THR A 204 -3.77 -8.09 23.46
CA THR A 204 -2.49 -7.69 22.85
C THR A 204 -1.37 -8.67 23.18
N GLN A 205 -1.31 -9.15 24.43
CA GLN A 205 -0.31 -10.11 24.88
C GLN A 205 -0.49 -11.52 24.27
N LYS A 206 -1.62 -11.78 23.61
CA LYS A 206 -1.90 -13.04 22.90
C LYS A 206 -1.54 -12.98 21.42
N VAL A 207 -0.96 -11.86 20.96
CA VAL A 207 -0.35 -11.73 19.63
C VAL A 207 1.14 -12.03 19.75
N VAL A 208 1.58 -13.08 19.06
CA VAL A 208 2.94 -13.58 19.11
C VAL A 208 3.59 -13.46 17.74
N MET A 209 4.83 -13.01 17.69
CA MET A 209 5.65 -12.95 16.49
C MET A 209 6.72 -14.03 16.55
N LEU A 210 6.66 -14.97 15.62
CA LEU A 210 7.65 -16.04 15.47
C LEU A 210 8.76 -15.55 14.52
N GLN A 211 9.90 -15.12 15.07
CA GLN A 211 11.02 -14.53 14.33
C GLN A 211 12.37 -14.82 14.99
N SER A 212 13.45 -14.89 14.21
CA SER A 212 14.81 -15.16 14.72
C SER A 212 15.49 -13.97 15.39
N GLY A 213 14.86 -12.79 15.39
CA GLY A 213 15.43 -11.54 15.89
C GLY A 213 14.93 -11.15 17.29
N PRO A 214 15.46 -10.04 17.83
CA PRO A 214 14.94 -9.47 19.08
C PRO A 214 13.47 -9.09 18.95
N ALA A 215 12.77 -9.02 20.08
CA ALA A 215 11.37 -8.64 20.12
C ALA A 215 11.13 -7.33 19.37
N PRO A 216 10.07 -7.27 18.55
CA PRO A 216 9.76 -6.05 17.83
C PRO A 216 9.20 -5.03 18.82
N ASP A 217 9.39 -3.75 18.54
CA ASP A 217 8.82 -2.68 19.36
C ASP A 217 7.35 -2.41 18.95
N CYS A 218 6.57 -3.49 18.92
CA CYS A 218 5.22 -3.58 18.38
C CYS A 218 4.16 -3.85 19.46
N GLY A 219 4.60 -4.12 20.70
CA GLY A 219 3.75 -4.59 21.81
C GLY A 219 3.42 -6.09 21.74
N CYS A 220 3.76 -6.76 20.65
CA CYS A 220 3.61 -8.21 20.49
C CYS A 220 4.75 -8.98 21.19
N ARG A 221 4.44 -10.16 21.71
CA ARG A 221 5.45 -11.07 22.28
C ARG A 221 6.25 -11.71 21.16
N ALA A 222 7.58 -11.81 21.28
CA ALA A 222 8.40 -12.52 20.30
C ALA A 222 8.84 -13.89 20.83
N VAL A 223 8.91 -14.84 19.91
CA VAL A 223 9.48 -16.18 20.11
C VAL A 223 10.35 -16.54 18.91
N GLN A 224 11.43 -17.26 19.13
CA GLN A 224 12.40 -17.62 18.11
C GLN A 224 12.13 -18.98 17.49
N THR A 225 11.67 -19.91 18.32
CA THR A 225 11.44 -21.31 17.93
C THR A 225 10.00 -21.75 18.21
N PHE A 226 9.59 -22.86 17.62
CA PHE A 226 8.29 -23.45 17.93
C PHE A 226 8.25 -24.00 19.36
N GLU A 227 9.36 -24.48 19.90
CA GLU A 227 9.44 -24.92 21.29
C GLU A 227 9.14 -23.76 22.24
N GLU A 228 9.64 -22.55 21.97
CA GLU A 228 9.29 -21.35 22.73
C GLU A 228 7.82 -20.96 22.57
N LEU A 229 7.27 -21.06 21.35
CA LEU A 229 5.85 -20.84 21.07
C LEU A 229 4.96 -21.82 21.85
N LEU A 230 5.40 -23.08 21.98
CA LEU A 230 4.68 -24.13 22.70
C LEU A 230 4.89 -24.03 24.22
N ALA A 231 5.97 -23.40 24.66
CA ALA A 231 6.26 -23.13 26.06
C ALA A 231 5.47 -21.94 26.65
N LEU A 232 4.63 -21.28 25.85
CA LEU A 232 3.77 -20.21 26.32
C LEU A 232 2.76 -20.74 27.36
N PRO A 233 2.51 -19.97 28.44
CA PRO A 233 1.59 -20.40 29.51
C PRO A 233 0.15 -20.53 29.02
N GLU A 234 -0.21 -19.74 28.01
CA GLU A 234 -1.49 -19.74 27.32
C GLU A 234 -1.28 -19.80 25.80
N PRO A 235 -2.20 -20.43 25.06
CA PRO A 235 -2.12 -20.46 23.61
C PRO A 235 -2.23 -19.05 23.01
N PRO A 236 -1.42 -18.73 21.99
CA PRO A 236 -1.55 -17.47 21.27
C PRO A 236 -2.81 -17.47 20.41
N LEU A 237 -3.49 -16.33 20.36
CA LEU A 237 -4.63 -16.15 19.45
C LEU A 237 -4.16 -15.86 18.04
N VAL A 238 -3.04 -15.13 17.91
CA VAL A 238 -2.46 -14.80 16.62
C VAL A 238 -0.96 -15.05 16.65
N VAL A 239 -0.46 -15.80 15.68
CA VAL A 239 0.96 -16.06 15.45
C VAL A 239 1.35 -15.46 14.11
N ILE A 240 2.18 -14.43 14.13
CA ILE A 240 2.69 -13.77 12.93
C ILE A 240 4.04 -14.37 12.60
N CYS A 241 4.20 -14.84 11.37
CA CYS A 241 5.41 -15.47 10.89
C CYS A 241 5.82 -14.90 9.53
N CYS A 242 7.14 -14.91 9.28
CA CYS A 242 7.64 -14.59 7.95
C CYS A 242 7.20 -15.66 6.97
N SER A 243 6.93 -15.25 5.73
CA SER A 243 6.55 -16.15 4.65
C SER A 243 7.73 -16.79 3.93
N HIS A 244 8.89 -16.85 4.60
CA HIS A 244 10.01 -17.63 4.11
C HIS A 244 9.61 -19.10 4.01
N TRP A 245 9.95 -19.77 2.91
CA TRP A 245 9.53 -21.16 2.65
C TRP A 245 9.90 -22.12 3.80
N LYS A 246 11.05 -21.92 4.47
CA LYS A 246 11.43 -22.69 5.68
C LYS A 246 10.42 -22.50 6.80
N ARG A 247 10.11 -21.26 7.16
CA ARG A 247 9.17 -20.95 8.25
C ARG A 247 7.76 -21.45 7.94
N LEU A 248 7.37 -21.32 6.68
CA LEU A 248 6.13 -21.89 6.20
C LEU A 248 6.14 -23.43 6.34
N ASN A 249 7.23 -24.09 5.94
CA ASN A 249 7.41 -25.53 6.09
C ASN A 249 7.28 -25.97 7.56
N ASP A 250 7.92 -25.22 8.47
CA ASP A 250 7.87 -25.49 9.91
C ASP A 250 6.42 -25.42 10.44
N VAL A 251 5.62 -24.42 10.03
CA VAL A 251 4.21 -24.33 10.44
C VAL A 251 3.40 -25.51 9.92
N TYR A 252 3.54 -25.87 8.63
CA TYR A 252 2.79 -27.00 8.08
C TYR A 252 3.21 -28.33 8.71
N GLN A 253 4.50 -28.53 8.98
CA GLN A 253 5.00 -29.70 9.70
C GLN A 253 4.48 -29.75 11.14
N PHE A 254 4.42 -28.59 11.82
CA PHE A 254 3.77 -28.49 13.13
C PHE A 254 2.30 -28.93 13.08
N LEU A 255 1.53 -28.46 12.09
CA LEU A 255 0.13 -28.85 11.92
C LEU A 255 -0.03 -30.35 11.63
N GLU A 256 0.86 -30.95 10.83
CA GLU A 256 0.91 -32.39 10.60
C GLU A 256 1.15 -33.16 11.91
N ASN A 257 2.13 -32.73 12.71
CA ASN A 257 2.39 -33.34 14.02
C ASN A 257 1.18 -33.24 14.96
N VAL A 258 0.43 -32.12 14.94
CA VAL A 258 -0.80 -31.96 15.74
C VAL A 258 -1.91 -32.89 15.24
N LYS A 259 -2.04 -33.09 13.93
CA LYS A 259 -2.98 -34.06 13.37
C LYS A 259 -2.63 -35.48 13.82
N ASP A 260 -1.37 -35.88 13.69
CA ASP A 260 -0.92 -37.23 14.07
C ASP A 260 -1.11 -37.46 15.58
N ALA A 261 -0.92 -36.41 16.38
CA ALA A 261 -1.24 -36.40 17.81
C ALA A 261 -2.71 -36.73 18.11
N GLN A 262 -3.63 -36.20 17.31
CA GLN A 262 -5.07 -36.40 17.49
C GLN A 262 -5.53 -37.78 17.02
N LEU A 263 -4.89 -38.35 16.00
CA LEU A 263 -5.31 -39.61 15.38
C LEU A 263 -4.75 -40.85 16.10
N ASP A 264 -3.51 -40.81 16.61
CA ASP A 264 -2.88 -41.97 17.24
C ASP A 264 -2.00 -41.58 18.45
N PRO A 265 -2.61 -41.32 19.63
CA PRO A 265 -1.89 -40.96 20.84
C PRO A 265 -0.82 -41.97 21.31
N PRO A 266 -1.05 -43.31 21.26
CA PRO A 266 -0.11 -44.30 21.80
C PRO A 266 1.06 -44.70 20.87
N ALA A 267 1.11 -44.28 19.60
CA ALA A 267 2.14 -44.73 18.64
C ALA A 267 3.29 -43.74 18.36
N TRP A 268 3.41 -42.65 19.12
CA TRP A 268 4.45 -41.64 18.90
C TRP A 268 5.89 -42.18 18.94
N PRO A 269 6.69 -41.97 17.89
CA PRO A 269 8.12 -42.21 17.95
C PRO A 269 8.81 -41.05 18.70
N ALA A 270 9.68 -41.40 19.64
CA ALA A 270 10.50 -40.53 20.49
C ALA A 270 9.87 -40.00 21.79
N GLU A 271 10.38 -40.56 22.89
CA GLU A 271 10.27 -40.11 24.28
C GLU A 271 10.56 -38.60 24.49
N ARG A 272 11.32 -37.98 23.56
CA ARG A 272 11.58 -36.53 23.50
C ARG A 272 10.35 -35.70 23.11
N LEU A 273 9.61 -36.12 22.09
CA LEU A 273 8.39 -35.42 21.67
C LEU A 273 7.28 -35.65 22.71
N ARG A 274 7.16 -36.87 23.27
CA ARG A 274 6.23 -37.15 24.39
C ARG A 274 6.57 -36.40 25.68
N SER A 275 7.84 -36.15 26.00
CA SER A 275 8.18 -35.40 27.23
C SER A 275 8.05 -33.90 27.06
N GLN A 276 8.34 -33.37 25.86
CA GLN A 276 8.07 -31.97 25.53
C GLN A 276 6.56 -31.78 25.35
N LEU A 277 5.96 -32.39 24.34
CA LEU A 277 4.55 -32.24 24.04
C LEU A 277 3.63 -32.91 25.07
N GLY A 278 4.02 -33.92 25.85
CA GLY A 278 3.16 -34.46 26.91
C GLY A 278 3.02 -33.53 28.13
N ARG A 279 4.04 -32.72 28.44
CA ARG A 279 3.92 -31.66 29.46
C ARG A 279 3.16 -30.44 28.93
N TYR A 280 3.32 -30.13 27.64
CA TYR A 280 2.60 -29.02 27.00
C TYR A 280 1.14 -29.40 26.68
N PHE A 281 0.94 -30.52 25.98
CA PHE A 281 -0.34 -31.04 25.53
C PHE A 281 -1.14 -31.82 26.57
N GLY A 282 -0.65 -32.09 27.78
CA GLY A 282 -1.53 -32.47 28.89
C GLY A 282 -2.72 -31.52 29.06
N ARG A 283 -2.53 -30.22 28.76
CA ARG A 283 -3.59 -29.19 28.70
C ARG A 283 -4.24 -29.04 27.31
N TYR A 284 -3.51 -29.36 26.25
CA TYR A 284 -3.97 -29.32 24.86
C TYR A 284 -4.56 -30.69 24.38
N LEU A 285 -4.72 -31.68 25.25
CA LEU A 285 -5.45 -32.92 24.90
C LEU A 285 -6.97 -32.69 24.88
N GLN A 286 -7.42 -31.51 25.30
CA GLN A 286 -8.76 -30.97 25.02
C GLN A 286 -8.86 -30.32 23.62
N LEU A 287 -7.82 -30.35 22.79
CA LEU A 287 -7.80 -29.72 21.45
C LEU A 287 -8.70 -30.39 20.39
N GLN A 288 -9.56 -31.36 20.72
CA GLN A 288 -10.51 -31.86 19.70
C GLN A 288 -11.33 -30.71 19.09
N ASP A 289 -11.60 -29.67 19.88
CA ASP A 289 -12.36 -28.49 19.46
C ASP A 289 -11.48 -27.31 18.99
N TYR A 290 -10.15 -27.41 19.12
CA TYR A 290 -9.28 -26.28 18.84
C TYR A 290 -8.90 -26.20 17.38
N LYS A 291 -9.01 -25.00 16.81
CA LYS A 291 -8.88 -24.79 15.37
C LYS A 291 -7.74 -23.85 15.00
N PHE A 292 -7.12 -24.13 13.86
CA PHE A 292 -6.14 -23.27 13.22
C PHE A 292 -6.72 -22.61 12.00
N ILE A 293 -6.42 -21.32 11.82
CA ILE A 293 -6.80 -20.55 10.65
C ILE A 293 -5.53 -19.96 10.06
N LEU A 294 -5.27 -20.24 8.78
CA LEU A 294 -4.04 -19.77 8.11
C LEU A 294 -4.36 -18.59 7.21
N HIS A 295 -3.66 -17.48 7.37
CA HIS A 295 -3.79 -16.26 6.57
C HIS A 295 -2.50 -16.04 5.77
N HIS A 296 -2.62 -16.00 4.45
CA HIS A 296 -1.51 -15.74 3.52
C HIS A 296 -1.66 -14.38 2.87
N ASP A 297 -0.85 -13.41 3.29
CA ASP A 297 -0.77 -12.11 2.63
C ASP A 297 0.08 -12.21 1.35
N GLU A 298 -0.41 -11.61 0.27
CA GLU A 298 0.15 -11.71 -1.08
C GLU A 298 0.33 -13.16 -1.58
N LEU A 299 -0.70 -13.99 -1.42
CA LEU A 299 -0.66 -15.45 -1.69
C LEU A 299 -0.15 -15.82 -3.10
N HIS A 300 -0.37 -14.98 -4.10
CA HIS A 300 0.08 -15.20 -5.47
C HIS A 300 1.61 -15.36 -5.57
N HIS A 301 2.39 -14.70 -4.70
CA HIS A 301 3.85 -14.86 -4.68
C HIS A 301 4.26 -16.28 -4.30
N TYR A 302 3.49 -16.92 -3.41
CA TYR A 302 3.81 -18.26 -2.96
C TYR A 302 3.35 -19.33 -3.94
N CYS A 303 2.18 -19.14 -4.56
CA CYS A 303 1.68 -20.02 -5.61
C CYS A 303 2.61 -20.09 -6.83
N SER A 304 3.26 -18.96 -7.17
CA SER A 304 4.12 -18.86 -8.36
C SER A 304 5.58 -19.23 -8.14
N ARG A 305 6.13 -18.97 -6.93
CA ARG A 305 7.60 -19.04 -6.70
C ARG A 305 8.05 -20.02 -5.63
N CYS A 306 7.17 -20.49 -4.75
CA CYS A 306 7.59 -21.29 -3.60
C CYS A 306 7.46 -22.80 -3.84
N ASN A 307 8.62 -23.41 -4.07
CA ASN A 307 8.82 -24.84 -3.86
C ASN A 307 9.19 -25.06 -2.39
N VAL A 308 8.41 -25.87 -1.69
CA VAL A 308 8.63 -26.30 -0.31
C VAL A 308 9.21 -27.71 -0.33
N GLU A 309 10.32 -27.94 0.36
CA GLU A 309 10.93 -29.27 0.43
C GLU A 309 10.28 -30.10 1.54
N VAL A 310 9.70 -31.24 1.16
CA VAL A 310 9.04 -32.19 2.06
C VAL A 310 9.66 -33.56 1.82
N ASN A 311 10.31 -34.13 2.82
CA ASN A 311 11.03 -35.41 2.72
C ASN A 311 12.02 -35.46 1.53
N GLY A 312 12.72 -34.37 1.27
CA GLY A 312 13.65 -34.23 0.14
C GLY A 312 13.00 -33.93 -1.22
N MET A 313 11.67 -33.83 -1.29
CA MET A 313 10.94 -33.51 -2.52
C MET A 313 10.40 -32.08 -2.51
N LYS A 314 10.67 -31.32 -3.58
CA LYS A 314 10.12 -29.97 -3.78
C LYS A 314 8.65 -30.05 -4.21
N LYS A 315 7.72 -29.84 -3.28
CA LYS A 315 6.29 -29.64 -3.55
C LYS A 315 5.97 -28.16 -3.74
N LYS A 316 5.04 -27.82 -4.63
CA LYS A 316 4.51 -26.44 -4.70
C LYS A 316 3.71 -26.12 -3.45
N LEU A 317 3.75 -24.87 -2.98
CA LEU A 317 2.94 -24.47 -1.81
C LEU A 317 1.44 -24.77 -1.99
N SER A 318 0.92 -24.62 -3.21
CA SER A 318 -0.49 -24.93 -3.49
C SER A 318 -0.87 -26.35 -3.08
N VAL A 319 0.06 -27.31 -3.24
CA VAL A 319 -0.14 -28.69 -2.79
C VAL A 319 -0.22 -28.78 -1.27
N ARG A 320 0.62 -28.07 -0.51
CA ARG A 320 0.51 -28.08 0.96
C ARG A 320 -0.72 -27.37 1.49
N ILE A 321 -1.17 -26.30 0.83
CA ILE A 321 -2.44 -25.65 1.16
C ILE A 321 -3.59 -26.64 0.97
N GLN A 322 -3.60 -27.37 -0.15
CA GLN A 322 -4.58 -28.42 -0.42
C GLN A 322 -4.48 -29.56 0.59
N ASP A 323 -3.27 -30.04 0.89
CA ASP A 323 -3.04 -31.11 1.87
C ASP A 323 -3.55 -30.71 3.26
N ALA A 324 -3.31 -29.45 3.68
CA ALA A 324 -3.78 -28.94 4.96
C ALA A 324 -5.31 -28.82 5.02
N LEU A 325 -5.97 -28.37 3.95
CA LEU A 325 -7.43 -28.28 3.89
C LEU A 325 -8.08 -29.68 3.85
N ALA A 326 -7.56 -30.57 3.01
CA ALA A 326 -8.18 -31.88 2.77
C ALA A 326 -7.96 -32.86 3.92
N PHE A 327 -6.81 -32.79 4.60
CA PHE A 327 -6.37 -33.87 5.47
C PHE A 327 -6.06 -33.46 6.91
N ASN A 328 -6.19 -32.19 7.30
CA ASN A 328 -5.93 -31.77 8.68
C ASN A 328 -7.20 -31.24 9.38
N PRO A 329 -7.85 -32.05 10.25
CA PRO A 329 -9.10 -31.66 10.92
C PRO A 329 -8.93 -30.50 11.92
N SER A 330 -7.69 -30.21 12.32
CA SER A 330 -7.37 -29.05 13.15
C SER A 330 -7.34 -27.75 12.34
N VAL A 331 -7.13 -27.80 11.02
CA VAL A 331 -7.17 -26.60 10.17
C VAL A 331 -8.61 -26.34 9.78
N LEU A 332 -9.19 -25.25 10.29
CA LEU A 332 -10.56 -24.87 9.96
C LEU A 332 -10.66 -24.26 8.57
N ARG A 333 -9.66 -23.46 8.17
CA ARG A 333 -9.59 -22.85 6.84
C ARG A 333 -8.23 -22.24 6.54
N VAL A 334 -7.99 -22.01 5.25
CA VAL A 334 -6.88 -21.23 4.71
C VAL A 334 -7.46 -20.04 3.95
N CYS A 335 -7.03 -18.84 4.29
CA CYS A 335 -7.43 -17.58 3.68
C CYS A 335 -6.24 -16.96 2.94
N GLY A 336 -6.40 -16.74 1.63
CA GLY A 336 -5.47 -15.97 0.81
C GLY A 336 -5.94 -14.53 0.59
N TYR A 337 -4.99 -13.59 0.56
CA TYR A 337 -5.24 -12.20 0.21
C TYR A 337 -4.39 -11.82 -0.99
N THR A 338 -5.00 -11.24 -2.03
CA THR A 338 -4.26 -10.86 -3.24
C THR A 338 -4.93 -9.71 -3.99
N ALA A 339 -4.13 -8.98 -4.77
CA ALA A 339 -4.64 -8.11 -5.83
C ALA A 339 -4.61 -8.79 -7.21
N THR A 340 -3.94 -9.93 -7.32
CA THR A 340 -3.69 -10.63 -8.58
C THR A 340 -4.09 -12.10 -8.43
N PRO A 341 -5.35 -12.44 -8.74
CA PRO A 341 -5.89 -13.75 -8.43
C PRO A 341 -5.53 -14.86 -9.43
N GLU A 342 -5.16 -14.51 -10.67
CA GLU A 342 -4.90 -15.51 -11.73
C GLU A 342 -3.81 -16.53 -11.40
N PRO A 343 -2.65 -16.16 -10.83
CA PRO A 343 -1.64 -17.15 -10.44
C PRO A 343 -2.14 -18.14 -9.39
N ILE A 344 -3.10 -17.73 -8.54
CA ILE A 344 -3.69 -18.57 -7.51
C ILE A 344 -4.68 -19.53 -8.15
N PHE A 345 -5.56 -19.05 -9.05
CA PHE A 345 -6.48 -19.91 -9.78
C PHE A 345 -5.72 -20.97 -10.59
N ALA A 346 -4.66 -20.57 -11.30
CA ALA A 346 -3.81 -21.51 -12.02
C ALA A 346 -3.18 -22.55 -11.07
N ALA A 347 -2.67 -22.12 -9.91
CA ALA A 347 -2.05 -23.02 -8.94
C ALA A 347 -3.03 -23.95 -8.23
N CYS A 348 -4.31 -23.57 -8.14
CA CYS A 348 -5.41 -24.39 -7.63
C CYS A 348 -6.11 -25.22 -8.71
N GLY A 349 -5.60 -25.21 -9.95
CA GLY A 349 -6.16 -25.97 -11.06
C GLY A 349 -7.49 -25.42 -11.61
N GLY A 350 -7.83 -24.18 -11.27
CA GLY A 350 -9.07 -23.53 -11.71
C GLY A 350 -9.65 -22.57 -10.67
N ARG A 351 -10.52 -21.67 -11.12
CA ARG A 351 -11.21 -20.70 -10.26
C ARG A 351 -12.26 -21.38 -9.37
N GLU A 352 -12.89 -22.43 -9.89
CA GLU A 352 -13.90 -23.26 -9.23
C GLU A 352 -13.37 -24.01 -8.00
N ASN A 353 -12.05 -24.18 -7.89
CA ASN A 353 -11.38 -24.82 -6.76
C ASN A 353 -11.04 -23.84 -5.63
N VAL A 354 -11.44 -22.57 -5.78
CA VAL A 354 -11.24 -21.50 -4.80
C VAL A 354 -12.58 -20.95 -4.37
N GLN A 355 -12.77 -20.76 -3.07
CA GLN A 355 -13.95 -20.11 -2.51
C GLN A 355 -13.70 -18.61 -2.41
N LEU A 356 -14.36 -17.82 -3.24
CA LEU A 356 -14.28 -16.36 -3.14
C LEU A 356 -15.03 -15.87 -1.90
N ARG A 357 -14.32 -15.16 -1.03
CA ARG A 357 -14.92 -14.61 0.18
C ARG A 357 -15.56 -13.26 -0.13
N PRO A 358 -16.86 -13.06 0.15
CA PRO A 358 -17.50 -11.75 0.00
C PRO A 358 -16.83 -10.75 0.93
N LEU A 359 -16.58 -9.53 0.43
CA LEU A 359 -16.06 -8.45 1.26
C LEU A 359 -17.11 -7.99 2.27
N ARG A 360 -16.66 -7.62 3.48
CA ARG A 360 -17.56 -7.08 4.49
C ARG A 360 -18.07 -5.70 4.06
N ALA A 361 -19.39 -5.58 3.96
CA ALA A 361 -20.13 -4.43 3.46
C ALA A 361 -19.82 -3.10 4.19
N GLU A 362 -19.44 -3.20 5.46
CA GLU A 362 -19.45 -2.08 6.41
C GLU A 362 -18.14 -1.27 6.43
N ARG A 363 -17.11 -1.69 5.68
CA ARG A 363 -15.79 -1.03 5.66
C ARG A 363 -15.26 -0.81 4.24
N GLN A 364 -16.11 -0.32 3.34
CA GLN A 364 -15.68 -0.05 1.96
C GLN A 364 -14.78 1.19 1.89
N HIS A 365 -13.48 0.99 2.18
CA HIS A 365 -12.37 1.84 1.73
C HIS A 365 -12.26 1.94 0.19
N MET A 366 -13.29 1.49 -0.54
CA MET A 366 -13.39 1.60 -1.99
C MET A 366 -13.77 3.02 -2.41
N GLU A 367 -14.47 3.78 -1.57
CA GLU A 367 -14.73 5.21 -1.83
C GLU A 367 -13.42 6.01 -1.91
N ASP A 368 -12.45 5.57 -1.11
CA ASP A 368 -11.10 6.14 -1.03
C ASP A 368 -10.12 5.51 -2.02
N TYR A 369 -10.52 4.43 -2.69
CA TYR A 369 -9.65 3.74 -3.63
C TYR A 369 -9.41 4.61 -4.88
N LYS A 370 -8.13 4.84 -5.19
CA LYS A 370 -7.68 5.53 -6.40
C LYS A 370 -6.95 4.53 -7.28
N GLY A 371 -7.70 4.04 -8.27
CA GLY A 371 -7.24 3.11 -9.27
C GLY A 371 -6.71 3.78 -10.53
N SER A 372 -6.58 3.01 -11.61
CA SER A 372 -6.11 3.51 -12.92
C SER A 372 -6.97 4.64 -13.46
N ALA A 373 -8.26 4.64 -13.14
CA ALA A 373 -9.20 5.67 -13.54
C ALA A 373 -8.91 7.06 -12.92
N GLN A 374 -8.14 7.12 -11.84
CA GLN A 374 -7.72 8.35 -11.17
C GLN A 374 -6.24 8.68 -11.41
N MET A 375 -5.62 8.05 -12.41
CA MET A 375 -4.26 8.36 -12.84
C MET A 375 -4.28 9.13 -14.16
N GLN A 376 -3.29 10.01 -14.32
CA GLN A 376 -3.00 10.61 -15.61
C GLN A 376 -1.74 9.95 -16.17
N PHE A 377 -1.90 9.10 -17.18
CA PHE A 377 -0.78 8.45 -17.84
C PHE A 377 -0.14 9.40 -18.87
N CYS A 378 1.17 9.60 -18.75
CA CYS A 378 2.00 10.25 -19.74
C CYS A 378 2.84 9.17 -20.43
N ILE A 379 2.45 8.81 -21.64
CA ILE A 379 3.13 7.73 -22.37
C ILE A 379 4.50 8.21 -22.83
N VAL A 380 5.55 7.54 -22.34
CA VAL A 380 6.93 7.79 -22.72
C VAL A 380 7.59 6.46 -23.03
N GLU A 381 7.83 6.22 -24.32
CA GLU A 381 8.47 4.99 -24.79
C GLU A 381 9.98 5.06 -24.57
N PRO A 382 10.60 3.99 -24.05
CA PRO A 382 12.05 3.91 -23.89
C PRO A 382 12.71 3.60 -25.24
N GLU A 383 13.97 3.99 -25.39
CA GLU A 383 14.78 3.44 -26.48
C GLU A 383 15.05 1.95 -26.22
N PRO A 384 15.24 1.14 -27.28
CA PRO A 384 15.62 -0.25 -27.13
C PRO A 384 16.82 -0.40 -26.20
N GLU A 385 16.74 -1.34 -25.25
CA GLU A 385 17.81 -1.67 -24.30
C GLU A 385 18.16 -0.62 -23.22
N MET A 386 17.48 0.53 -23.19
CA MET A 386 17.70 1.62 -22.25
C MET A 386 17.59 1.20 -20.78
N HIS A 387 18.65 1.37 -19.99
CA HIS A 387 18.63 0.94 -18.58
C HIS A 387 17.54 1.69 -17.77
N PRO A 388 16.87 1.08 -16.77
CA PRO A 388 15.84 1.74 -15.95
C PRO A 388 16.24 3.11 -15.37
N THR A 389 17.52 3.23 -14.97
CA THR A 389 18.10 4.49 -14.51
C THR A 389 18.15 5.53 -15.63
N GLU A 390 18.52 5.15 -16.84
CA GLU A 390 18.58 6.04 -18.01
C GLU A 390 17.18 6.48 -18.43
N TYR A 391 16.20 5.57 -18.42
CA TYR A 391 14.80 5.91 -18.64
C TYR A 391 14.30 6.95 -17.65
N SER A 392 14.59 6.73 -16.36
CA SER A 392 14.26 7.68 -15.31
C SER A 392 14.91 9.05 -15.55
N LYS A 393 16.19 9.08 -15.91
CA LYS A 393 16.92 10.31 -16.24
C LYS A 393 16.33 11.05 -17.43
N MET A 394 15.99 10.32 -18.49
CA MET A 394 15.34 10.84 -19.69
C MET A 394 14.00 11.50 -19.34
N VAL A 395 13.13 10.80 -18.60
CA VAL A 395 11.84 11.34 -18.18
C VAL A 395 12.00 12.60 -17.32
N LEU A 396 12.90 12.55 -16.33
CA LEU A 396 13.16 13.71 -15.46
C LEU A 396 13.68 14.91 -16.25
N THR A 397 14.56 14.70 -17.23
CA THR A 397 15.11 15.76 -18.08
C THR A 397 14.03 16.36 -18.97
N ASN A 398 13.32 15.52 -19.72
CA ASN A 398 12.32 15.95 -20.71
C ASN A 398 11.08 16.58 -20.06
N HIS A 399 10.78 16.22 -18.81
CA HIS A 399 9.63 16.71 -18.07
C HIS A 399 10.01 17.51 -16.81
N THR A 400 11.20 18.13 -16.79
CA THR A 400 11.74 18.87 -15.62
C THR A 400 10.70 19.82 -15.00
N ARG A 401 9.95 20.56 -15.83
CA ARG A 401 8.92 21.52 -15.36
C ARG A 401 7.77 20.87 -14.58
N ALA A 402 7.40 19.63 -14.88
CA ALA A 402 6.34 18.93 -14.17
C ALA A 402 6.72 18.64 -12.71
N PHE A 403 8.00 18.37 -12.46
CA PHE A 403 8.54 18.10 -11.13
C PHE A 403 8.89 19.37 -10.33
N LEU A 404 8.76 20.56 -10.94
CA LEU A 404 9.00 21.88 -10.35
C LEU A 404 7.69 22.66 -10.08
N TYR A 405 6.52 22.07 -10.33
CA TYR A 405 5.22 22.75 -10.24
C TYR A 405 4.98 23.33 -8.83
N PRO A 406 4.27 24.48 -8.68
CA PRO A 406 3.95 25.04 -7.36
C PRO A 406 3.14 24.03 -6.52
N GLY A 407 3.78 23.54 -5.47
CA GLY A 407 3.34 22.39 -4.68
C GLY A 407 4.46 21.35 -4.63
N ALA A 408 4.89 21.00 -3.43
CA ALA A 408 6.04 20.13 -3.24
C ALA A 408 5.83 18.76 -3.88
N ALA A 409 6.45 18.54 -5.06
CA ALA A 409 6.30 17.30 -5.80
C ALA A 409 6.68 16.10 -4.93
N ARG A 410 5.91 15.03 -5.02
CA ARG A 410 6.18 13.72 -4.42
C ARG A 410 6.33 12.74 -5.56
N VAL A 411 7.56 12.32 -5.80
CA VAL A 411 7.93 11.56 -7.00
C VAL A 411 8.38 10.18 -6.59
N PHE A 412 7.67 9.19 -7.12
CA PHE A 412 8.10 7.80 -7.03
C PHE A 412 9.03 7.47 -8.21
N LEU A 413 10.27 7.07 -7.91
CA LEU A 413 11.34 6.88 -8.88
C LEU A 413 12.07 5.54 -8.63
N PRO A 414 11.49 4.39 -9.04
CA PRO A 414 12.09 3.08 -8.88
C PRO A 414 13.45 3.00 -9.60
N ALA A 415 14.43 2.38 -8.96
CA ALA A 415 15.72 2.02 -9.58
C ALA A 415 15.95 0.52 -9.52
N SER A 416 17.04 0.06 -10.15
CA SER A 416 17.34 -1.37 -10.27
C SER A 416 17.71 -1.99 -8.93
N THR A 417 17.90 -3.31 -8.90
CA THR A 417 18.38 -4.06 -7.71
C THR A 417 19.74 -3.60 -7.20
N LYS A 418 20.52 -2.93 -8.05
CA LYS A 418 21.90 -2.56 -7.77
C LYS A 418 21.93 -1.29 -6.93
N VAL A 419 22.66 -1.33 -5.82
CA VAL A 419 22.88 -0.19 -4.93
C VAL A 419 23.35 1.05 -5.68
N ASP A 420 24.34 0.89 -6.57
CA ASP A 420 24.94 2.00 -7.32
C ASP A 420 23.91 2.73 -8.18
N SER A 421 22.86 2.04 -8.65
CA SER A 421 21.79 2.66 -9.45
C SER A 421 20.96 3.66 -8.64
N HIS A 422 20.78 3.43 -7.33
CA HIS A 422 20.08 4.33 -6.44
C HIS A 422 20.92 5.57 -6.12
N GLU A 423 22.22 5.38 -5.90
CA GLU A 423 23.16 6.48 -5.66
C GLU A 423 23.29 7.37 -6.89
N GLU A 424 23.39 6.76 -8.08
CA GLU A 424 23.40 7.44 -9.37
C GLU A 424 22.13 8.27 -9.60
N LEU A 425 20.93 7.70 -9.35
CA LEU A 425 19.69 8.45 -9.46
C LEU A 425 19.60 9.60 -8.47
N ARG A 426 20.04 9.40 -7.22
CA ARG A 426 20.07 10.47 -6.22
C ARG A 426 20.95 11.63 -6.67
N GLN A 427 22.17 11.35 -7.13
CA GLN A 427 23.07 12.39 -7.65
C GLN A 427 22.47 13.10 -8.86
N PHE A 428 21.80 12.37 -9.75
CA PHE A 428 21.14 12.94 -10.91
C PHE A 428 19.96 13.84 -10.53
N VAL A 429 19.11 13.39 -9.59
CA VAL A 429 18.00 14.20 -9.05
C VAL A 429 18.55 15.48 -8.45
N PHE A 430 19.62 15.43 -7.68
CA PHE A 430 20.23 16.62 -7.10
C PHE A 430 20.82 17.59 -8.13
N ARG A 431 21.39 17.06 -9.22
CA ARG A 431 21.87 17.89 -10.33
C ARG A 431 20.72 18.67 -10.99
N LEU A 432 19.57 18.04 -11.22
CA LEU A 432 18.41 18.67 -11.85
C LEU A 432 17.58 19.51 -10.87
N PHE A 433 17.45 19.04 -9.64
CA PHE A 433 16.61 19.60 -8.58
C PHE A 433 17.42 19.81 -7.29
N PRO A 434 18.30 20.82 -7.22
CA PRO A 434 19.16 21.04 -6.05
C PRO A 434 18.40 21.28 -4.74
N ASN A 435 17.17 21.78 -4.82
CA ASN A 435 16.29 21.97 -3.65
C ASN A 435 15.46 20.72 -3.29
N ALA A 436 15.70 19.56 -3.89
CA ALA A 436 14.97 18.35 -3.57
C ALA A 436 15.41 17.71 -2.24
N ALA A 437 14.54 16.87 -1.70
CA ALA A 437 14.90 15.82 -0.76
C ALA A 437 14.81 14.46 -1.48
N VAL A 438 15.74 13.55 -1.20
CA VAL A 438 15.79 12.23 -1.83
C VAL A 438 15.81 11.15 -0.76
N ALA A 439 14.76 10.33 -0.70
CA ALA A 439 14.66 9.14 0.13
C ALA A 439 15.17 7.94 -0.65
N MET A 440 16.30 7.37 -0.23
CA MET A 440 16.87 6.15 -0.79
C MET A 440 16.59 4.99 0.15
N LEU A 441 15.76 4.05 -0.29
CA LEU A 441 15.30 2.96 0.57
C LEU A 441 16.09 1.66 0.42
N ASN A 442 16.87 1.52 -0.66
CA ASN A 442 17.57 0.27 -1.01
C ASN A 442 19.02 0.49 -1.49
N GLY A 443 19.73 1.44 -0.87
CA GLY A 443 21.17 1.58 -1.04
C GLY A 443 21.96 0.83 0.03
N ARG A 444 23.26 1.15 0.17
CA ARG A 444 24.08 0.74 1.34
C ARG A 444 23.41 1.08 2.66
N GLU A 445 22.65 2.18 2.66
CA GLU A 445 21.90 2.69 3.80
C GLU A 445 20.49 3.12 3.37
N LYS A 446 19.53 3.03 4.29
CA LYS A 446 18.19 3.60 4.11
C LYS A 446 18.20 5.03 4.61
N SER A 447 18.23 6.01 3.71
CA SER A 447 18.46 7.40 4.10
C SER A 447 17.51 8.40 3.45
N LEU A 448 17.31 9.54 4.11
CA LEU A 448 16.81 10.76 3.48
C LEU A 448 17.98 11.76 3.36
N SER A 449 18.17 12.35 2.18
CA SER A 449 19.23 13.34 1.94
C SER A 449 18.68 14.62 1.30
N TRP A 450 19.29 15.77 1.60
CA TRP A 450 18.96 17.07 0.99
C TRP A 450 20.14 18.05 1.15
N PHE A 451 20.23 19.09 0.32
CA PHE A 451 21.20 20.17 0.53
C PHE A 451 20.72 21.22 1.53
N ARG A 452 21.64 21.80 2.30
CA ARG A 452 21.33 22.97 3.13
C ARG A 452 20.98 24.18 2.25
N GLN A 453 20.24 25.13 2.79
CA GLN A 453 19.74 26.29 2.01
C GLN A 453 20.87 27.24 1.55
N ASP A 454 22.02 27.21 2.23
CA ASP A 454 23.19 28.05 2.00
C ASP A 454 24.15 27.49 0.93
N VAL A 455 23.81 26.37 0.30
CA VAL A 455 24.67 25.71 -0.68
C VAL A 455 24.59 26.43 -2.02
N ASP A 456 25.75 26.70 -2.62
CA ASP A 456 25.85 27.20 -3.99
C ASP A 456 25.26 26.17 -4.98
N VAL A 457 24.08 26.52 -5.49
CA VAL A 457 23.30 25.71 -6.42
C VAL A 457 24.07 25.43 -7.71
N ASP A 458 24.86 26.39 -8.19
CA ASP A 458 25.62 26.22 -9.41
C ASP A 458 26.83 25.32 -9.17
N ALA A 459 27.48 25.40 -8.00
CA ALA A 459 28.52 24.44 -7.63
C ALA A 459 27.98 23.00 -7.58
N VAL A 460 26.82 22.78 -6.96
CA VAL A 460 26.15 21.47 -6.87
C VAL A 460 25.80 20.89 -8.24
N ARG A 461 25.40 21.75 -9.19
CA ARG A 461 25.08 21.31 -10.57
C ARG A 461 26.30 20.77 -11.31
N HIS A 462 27.48 21.35 -11.06
CA HIS A 462 28.73 20.91 -11.69
C HIS A 462 29.35 19.71 -10.96
N ASP A 463 29.24 19.67 -9.64
CA ASP A 463 29.73 18.55 -8.82
C ASP A 463 28.76 18.20 -7.67
N PRO A 464 27.89 17.20 -7.82
CA PRO A 464 27.00 16.75 -6.76
C PRO A 464 27.70 15.87 -5.71
N SER A 465 29.02 15.62 -5.83
CA SER A 465 29.80 14.87 -4.85
C SER A 465 30.27 15.72 -3.66
N VAL A 466 29.96 17.02 -3.66
CA VAL A 466 30.26 17.92 -2.54
C VAL A 466 29.55 17.39 -1.29
N ASP A 467 30.31 17.19 -0.20
CA ASP A 467 29.87 16.75 1.14
C ASP A 467 28.88 17.72 1.84
N SER A 468 28.22 18.59 1.09
CA SER A 468 27.33 19.66 1.57
C SER A 468 25.89 19.20 1.79
N TRP A 469 25.53 17.98 1.41
CA TRP A 469 24.22 17.43 1.74
C TRP A 469 24.13 16.94 3.19
N VAL A 470 22.96 17.14 3.80
CA VAL A 470 22.60 16.48 5.04
C VAL A 470 22.06 15.10 4.69
N LYS A 471 22.48 14.08 5.43
CA LYS A 471 22.01 12.70 5.31
C LYS A 471 21.51 12.22 6.66
N TRP A 472 20.29 11.69 6.69
CA TRP A 472 19.71 11.06 7.88
C TRP A 472 19.46 9.58 7.61
N ASP A 473 19.91 8.73 8.53
CA ASP A 473 19.63 7.30 8.52
C ASP A 473 18.21 7.04 9.05
N LEU A 474 17.32 6.62 8.14
CA LEU A 474 15.92 6.29 8.46
C LEU A 474 15.81 5.09 9.42
N GLN A 475 16.84 4.26 9.56
CA GLN A 475 16.84 3.17 10.53
C GLN A 475 16.92 3.67 11.97
N GLN A 476 17.49 4.87 12.19
CA GLN A 476 17.65 5.48 13.51
C GLN A 476 16.47 6.36 13.91
N VAL A 477 15.62 6.76 12.95
CA VAL A 477 14.45 7.59 13.22
C VAL A 477 13.43 6.85 14.08
N ARG A 478 12.97 7.52 15.15
CA ARG A 478 11.93 7.09 16.09
C ARG A 478 10.92 8.22 16.28
N SER A 479 9.73 7.89 16.75
CA SER A 479 8.77 8.90 17.22
C SER A 479 9.33 9.65 18.44
N PRO A 480 8.73 10.80 18.81
CA PRO A 480 9.15 11.56 19.99
C PRO A 480 9.17 10.75 21.29
N ASP A 481 8.33 9.74 21.42
CA ASP A 481 8.25 8.83 22.56
C ASP A 481 9.10 7.56 22.41
N GLY A 482 9.99 7.53 21.41
CA GLY A 482 10.96 6.43 21.21
C GLY A 482 10.41 5.21 20.47
N ARG A 483 9.11 5.14 20.18
CA ARG A 483 8.48 4.03 19.45
C ARG A 483 8.98 3.91 18.00
N PRO A 484 8.88 2.72 17.37
CA PRO A 484 9.32 2.53 16.00
C PRO A 484 8.26 3.09 15.06
N LEU A 485 8.73 3.65 13.95
CA LEU A 485 7.87 4.24 12.92
C LEU A 485 7.89 3.39 11.65
N GLU A 486 6.77 3.35 10.92
CA GLU A 486 6.73 2.83 9.55
C GLU A 486 7.65 3.68 8.64
N VAL A 487 8.06 3.15 7.48
CA VAL A 487 8.99 3.87 6.58
C VAL A 487 8.42 5.23 6.14
N SER A 488 7.15 5.27 5.75
CA SER A 488 6.43 6.51 5.45
C SER A 488 6.48 7.51 6.60
N GLN A 489 6.23 7.04 7.83
CA GLN A 489 6.25 7.87 9.03
C GLN A 489 7.65 8.38 9.36
N LYS A 490 8.70 7.57 9.13
CA LYS A 490 10.09 7.99 9.28
C LYS A 490 10.45 9.10 8.30
N ILE A 491 10.09 8.93 7.03
CA ILE A 491 10.31 9.96 5.99
C ILE A 491 9.58 11.25 6.39
N ALA A 492 8.31 11.15 6.77
CA ALA A 492 7.51 12.29 7.24
C ALA A 492 8.12 12.97 8.45
N GLU A 493 8.61 12.21 9.42
CA GLU A 493 9.22 12.76 10.62
C GLU A 493 10.48 13.56 10.30
N VAL A 494 11.37 13.05 9.43
CA VAL A 494 12.57 13.80 9.02
C VAL A 494 12.19 15.04 8.21
N MET A 495 11.24 14.90 7.27
CA MET A 495 10.78 16.03 6.45
C MET A 495 10.17 17.14 7.30
N LEU A 496 9.37 16.80 8.32
CA LEU A 496 8.73 17.78 9.20
C LEU A 496 9.73 18.45 10.15
N ARG A 497 10.60 17.65 10.80
CA ARG A 497 11.60 18.16 11.77
C ARG A 497 12.62 19.11 11.15
N ASN A 498 12.83 19.02 9.83
CA ASN A 498 13.82 19.82 9.11
C ASN A 498 13.17 20.82 8.13
N GLU A 499 11.86 21.07 8.26
CA GLU A 499 11.12 22.05 7.46
C GLU A 499 11.25 21.84 5.93
N LEU A 500 11.23 20.57 5.49
CA LEU A 500 11.43 20.18 4.09
C LEU A 500 10.11 19.96 3.33
N GLN A 501 8.96 20.23 3.94
CA GLN A 501 7.64 19.92 3.38
C GLN A 501 7.41 20.61 2.03
N GLU A 502 7.96 21.80 1.82
CA GLU A 502 7.83 22.53 0.55
C GLU A 502 8.80 22.06 -0.54
N ARG A 503 9.74 21.17 -0.21
CA ARG A 503 10.72 20.64 -1.16
C ARG A 503 10.16 19.46 -1.95
N PRO A 504 10.49 19.32 -3.24
CA PRO A 504 10.24 18.08 -3.97
C PRO A 504 10.88 16.89 -3.24
N LEU A 505 10.11 15.84 -2.98
CA LEU A 505 10.57 14.59 -2.39
C LEU A 505 10.60 13.51 -3.46
N PHE A 506 11.79 13.00 -3.75
CA PHE A 506 11.99 11.85 -4.64
C PHE A 506 12.24 10.62 -3.79
N ILE A 507 11.51 9.54 -4.05
CA ILE A 507 11.70 8.27 -3.35
C ILE A 507 12.21 7.23 -4.34
N THR A 508 13.40 6.69 -4.09
CA THR A 508 14.05 5.66 -4.89
C THR A 508 14.38 4.41 -4.08
N GLY A 509 14.29 3.23 -4.70
CA GLY A 509 14.61 1.96 -4.04
C GLY A 509 13.96 0.72 -4.68
N TYR A 510 14.69 -0.40 -4.72
CA TYR A 510 14.22 -1.71 -5.19
C TYR A 510 13.39 -2.55 -4.18
N LEU A 511 13.93 -2.96 -3.02
CA LEU A 511 13.22 -3.88 -2.10
C LEU A 511 11.89 -3.36 -1.56
N CYS A 512 11.64 -2.06 -1.45
CA CYS A 512 10.36 -1.55 -0.93
C CYS A 512 9.18 -1.87 -1.86
N LEU A 513 9.51 -2.18 -3.12
CA LEU A 513 8.60 -2.53 -4.20
C LEU A 513 8.24 -4.01 -4.15
N GLY A 514 9.19 -4.93 -4.13
CA GLY A 514 8.85 -6.35 -3.93
C GLY A 514 8.23 -6.70 -2.57
N MET A 515 8.10 -5.73 -1.63
CA MET A 515 7.88 -5.99 -0.21
C MET A 515 6.77 -5.18 0.48
N GLY A 516 5.63 -4.91 -0.14
CA GLY A 516 4.45 -4.31 0.50
C GLY A 516 4.58 -2.96 1.24
N GLN A 517 5.70 -2.23 1.18
CA GLN A 517 5.92 -1.11 2.10
C GLN A 517 5.07 0.11 1.75
N THR A 518 4.45 0.71 2.76
CA THR A 518 3.72 1.95 2.60
C THR A 518 4.70 3.13 2.67
N LEU A 519 4.79 3.91 1.59
CA LEU A 519 5.74 5.02 1.44
C LEU A 519 5.13 6.40 1.68
N MET A 520 3.81 6.49 1.67
CA MET A 520 3.08 7.74 1.86
C MET A 520 2.57 7.86 3.29
N ASP A 521 2.62 9.08 3.83
CA ASP A 521 2.15 9.46 5.16
C ASP A 521 1.12 10.60 4.98
N PRO A 522 -0.01 10.62 5.71
CA PRO A 522 -1.04 11.65 5.52
C PRO A 522 -0.51 13.07 5.74
N ARG A 523 0.55 13.24 6.55
CA ARG A 523 1.21 14.53 6.80
C ARG A 523 2.02 15.03 5.60
N LEU A 524 2.45 14.15 4.69
CA LEU A 524 3.19 14.52 3.48
C LEU A 524 2.35 14.47 2.18
N GLY A 525 1.16 13.86 2.24
CA GLY A 525 0.26 13.68 1.11
C GLY A 525 0.52 12.41 0.29
N ASN A 526 0.00 12.38 -0.94
CA ASN A 526 0.14 11.28 -1.92
C ASN A 526 1.30 11.51 -2.90
N PHE A 527 1.68 10.48 -3.66
CA PHE A 527 2.55 10.68 -4.80
C PHE A 527 1.83 11.52 -5.86
N THR A 528 2.46 12.63 -6.21
CA THR A 528 2.02 13.50 -7.32
C THR A 528 2.47 12.93 -8.67
N HIS A 529 3.61 12.25 -8.70
CA HIS A 529 4.23 11.74 -9.91
C HIS A 529 4.84 10.36 -9.68
N ALA A 530 4.88 9.55 -10.74
CA ALA A 530 5.53 8.25 -10.78
C ALA A 530 6.27 8.08 -12.10
N VAL A 531 7.44 7.46 -12.09
CA VAL A 531 8.16 7.07 -13.32
C VAL A 531 8.33 5.56 -13.32
N LEU A 532 7.70 4.85 -14.25
CA LEU A 532 7.70 3.39 -14.29
C LEU A 532 8.32 2.92 -15.63
N PRO A 533 9.46 2.21 -15.62
CA PRO A 533 10.11 1.74 -16.85
C PRO A 533 9.35 0.56 -17.48
N ASP A 534 9.71 0.17 -18.72
CA ASP A 534 9.03 -0.92 -19.45
C ASP A 534 9.20 -2.31 -18.83
N ARG A 535 8.43 -3.26 -19.35
CA ARG A 535 8.44 -4.63 -18.88
C ARG A 535 9.81 -5.30 -19.00
N THR A 536 10.51 -5.18 -20.13
CA THR A 536 11.84 -5.80 -20.34
C THR A 536 12.87 -5.27 -19.34
N HIS A 537 12.78 -3.99 -19.01
CA HIS A 537 13.62 -3.34 -18.03
C HIS A 537 13.23 -3.76 -16.62
N MET A 538 11.93 -3.86 -16.34
CA MET A 538 11.45 -4.52 -15.13
C MET A 538 11.92 -5.99 -15.11
N GLU A 539 11.99 -6.72 -16.24
CA GLU A 539 12.50 -8.10 -16.31
C GLU A 539 13.95 -8.21 -15.89
N LYS A 540 14.79 -7.30 -16.37
CA LYS A 540 16.18 -7.16 -15.91
C LYS A 540 16.27 -6.81 -14.42
N MET A 541 15.26 -6.12 -13.86
CA MET A 541 15.22 -5.72 -12.44
C MET A 541 14.64 -6.78 -11.50
N PHE A 542 13.59 -7.51 -11.86
CA PHE A 542 12.84 -8.40 -10.96
C PHE A 542 13.05 -9.90 -11.24
N GLY A 543 13.84 -10.25 -12.28
CA GLY A 543 13.62 -11.51 -13.01
C GLY A 543 12.25 -11.44 -13.72
N SER A 544 11.92 -12.36 -14.64
CA SER A 544 10.65 -12.35 -15.41
C SER A 544 9.41 -11.89 -14.58
N PRO A 545 9.07 -10.59 -14.52
CA PRO A 545 8.04 -10.01 -13.70
C PRO A 545 6.80 -10.27 -14.47
N THR A 546 5.95 -11.06 -13.86
CA THR A 546 4.65 -11.30 -14.40
C THR A 546 3.86 -9.97 -14.31
N PRO A 547 2.90 -9.70 -15.21
CA PRO A 547 2.09 -8.47 -15.18
C PRO A 547 1.52 -8.12 -13.80
N GLU A 548 1.30 -9.13 -12.97
CA GLU A 548 0.85 -9.07 -11.59
C GLU A 548 1.81 -8.31 -10.66
N VAL A 549 3.12 -8.50 -10.83
CA VAL A 549 4.15 -7.79 -10.05
C VAL A 549 4.10 -6.31 -10.42
N LEU A 550 4.05 -6.00 -11.72
CA LEU A 550 3.96 -4.62 -12.21
C LEU A 550 2.72 -3.91 -11.69
N TYR A 551 1.57 -4.59 -11.69
CA TYR A 551 0.32 -4.06 -11.17
C TYR A 551 0.43 -3.73 -9.68
N GLN A 552 1.03 -4.62 -8.88
CA GLN A 552 1.24 -4.37 -7.46
C GLN A 552 2.18 -3.21 -7.19
N GLU A 553 3.22 -3.04 -8.00
CA GLU A 553 4.12 -1.90 -7.86
C GLU A 553 3.42 -0.59 -8.16
N ALA A 554 2.79 -0.50 -9.32
CA ALA A 554 2.06 0.69 -9.72
C ALA A 554 0.95 1.04 -8.72
N GLY A 555 0.25 0.03 -8.19
CA GLY A 555 -0.80 0.20 -7.19
C GLY A 555 -0.32 0.84 -5.89
N ARG A 556 0.94 0.65 -5.50
CA ARG A 556 1.52 1.29 -4.29
C ARG A 556 1.79 2.77 -4.46
N VAL A 557 1.97 3.20 -5.70
CA VAL A 557 2.21 4.60 -6.00
C VAL A 557 0.93 5.42 -5.85
N THR A 558 -0.23 4.78 -5.84
CA THR A 558 -1.50 5.49 -6.03
C THR A 558 -2.52 5.30 -4.91
N GLY A 559 -2.22 4.48 -3.92
CA GLY A 559 -3.12 4.28 -2.79
C GLY A 559 -2.95 5.30 -1.68
N ARG A 560 -3.86 6.29 -1.62
CA ARG A 560 -4.39 6.91 -0.38
C ARG A 560 -5.45 7.98 -0.68
N PRO A 561 -6.36 8.28 0.29
CA PRO A 561 -7.71 8.79 -0.01
C PRO A 561 -7.82 10.21 -0.60
N ASP A 562 -6.92 11.13 -0.25
CA ASP A 562 -7.38 12.53 -0.16
C ASP A 562 -6.77 13.56 -1.11
N LEU A 563 -5.77 13.22 -1.93
CA LEU A 563 -4.98 14.28 -2.58
C LEU A 563 -4.61 13.95 -4.03
N GLY A 564 -5.28 14.64 -4.96
CA GLY A 564 -4.83 14.86 -6.34
C GLY A 564 -4.85 13.64 -7.28
N LEU A 565 -4.65 13.91 -8.57
CA LEU A 565 -4.35 12.89 -9.58
C LEU A 565 -2.85 12.60 -9.54
N THR A 566 -2.44 11.33 -9.58
CA THR A 566 -1.04 10.95 -9.79
C THR A 566 -0.73 10.92 -11.28
N ILE A 567 0.32 11.64 -11.71
CA ILE A 567 0.81 11.61 -13.09
C ILE A 567 1.83 10.47 -13.20
N VAL A 568 1.55 9.49 -14.04
CA VAL A 568 2.39 8.29 -14.23
C VAL A 568 3.07 8.37 -15.58
N TYR A 569 4.39 8.55 -15.59
CA TYR A 569 5.23 8.42 -16.77
C TYR A 569 5.57 6.96 -16.96
N CYS A 570 5.07 6.36 -18.03
CA CYS A 570 5.36 4.96 -18.33
C CYS A 570 5.19 4.67 -19.82
N PRO A 571 5.73 3.55 -20.31
CA PRO A 571 5.40 3.00 -21.63
C PRO A 571 3.94 2.58 -21.71
N GLU A 572 3.39 2.50 -22.93
CA GLU A 572 1.99 2.12 -23.15
C GLU A 572 1.68 0.70 -22.65
N GLU A 573 2.63 -0.23 -22.77
CA GLU A 573 2.48 -1.60 -22.28
C GLU A 573 2.22 -1.63 -20.76
N ILE A 574 2.93 -0.81 -19.99
CA ILE A 574 2.76 -0.73 -18.53
C ILE A 574 1.38 -0.21 -18.17
N ARG A 575 0.90 0.83 -18.86
CA ARG A 575 -0.46 1.34 -18.68
C ARG A 575 -1.50 0.27 -18.96
N GLN A 576 -1.37 -0.45 -20.07
CA GLN A 576 -2.31 -1.50 -20.46
C GLN A 576 -2.33 -2.65 -19.45
N ASN A 577 -1.15 -3.08 -18.99
CA ASN A 577 -1.03 -4.10 -17.95
C ASN A 577 -1.71 -3.64 -16.65
N PHE A 578 -1.49 -2.39 -16.24
CA PHE A 578 -2.09 -1.84 -15.03
C PHE A 578 -3.62 -1.82 -15.09
N VAL A 579 -4.20 -1.31 -16.18
CA VAL A 579 -5.65 -1.30 -16.39
C VAL A 579 -6.21 -2.72 -16.42
N ARG A 580 -5.57 -3.64 -17.15
CA ARG A 580 -6.03 -5.02 -17.28
C ARG A 580 -6.06 -5.77 -15.95
N GLU A 581 -4.99 -5.69 -15.16
CA GLU A 581 -4.91 -6.39 -13.87
C GLU A 581 -5.87 -5.77 -12.83
N GLU A 582 -6.09 -4.46 -12.90
CA GLU A 582 -7.12 -3.80 -12.11
C GLU A 582 -8.52 -4.31 -12.47
N GLU A 583 -8.88 -4.33 -13.75
CA GLU A 583 -10.17 -4.83 -14.23
C GLU A 583 -10.42 -6.28 -13.81
N LYS A 584 -9.38 -7.14 -13.88
CA LYS A 584 -9.46 -8.53 -13.39
C LYS A 584 -9.74 -8.59 -11.90
N ALA A 585 -9.03 -7.79 -11.09
CA ALA A 585 -9.24 -7.75 -9.64
C ALA A 585 -10.66 -7.28 -9.29
N PHE A 586 -11.16 -6.25 -9.97
CA PHE A 586 -12.52 -5.76 -9.80
C PHE A 586 -13.58 -6.77 -10.22
N ALA A 587 -13.41 -7.45 -11.35
CA ALA A 587 -14.34 -8.47 -11.82
C ALA A 587 -14.47 -9.61 -10.81
N VAL A 588 -13.35 -10.10 -10.27
CA VAL A 588 -13.35 -11.16 -9.25
C VAL A 588 -13.97 -10.69 -7.94
N MET A 589 -13.68 -9.45 -7.52
CA MET A 589 -14.25 -8.85 -6.33
C MET A 589 -15.78 -8.68 -6.45
N GLN A 590 -16.27 -8.16 -7.58
CA GLN A 590 -17.69 -8.01 -7.86
C GLN A 590 -18.40 -9.37 -7.85
N ASP A 591 -17.81 -10.39 -8.46
CA ASP A 591 -18.33 -11.75 -8.44
C ASP A 591 -18.44 -12.30 -7.00
N ALA A 592 -17.43 -12.04 -6.15
CA ALA A 592 -17.44 -12.45 -4.74
C ALA A 592 -18.55 -11.74 -3.95
N CYS A 593 -18.74 -10.45 -4.18
CA CYS A 593 -19.81 -9.66 -3.61
C CYS A 593 -21.19 -10.20 -4.01
N ILE A 594 -21.42 -10.43 -5.30
CA ILE A 594 -22.69 -10.97 -5.82
C ILE A 594 -22.97 -12.36 -5.22
N ALA A 595 -21.97 -13.24 -5.21
CA ALA A 595 -22.11 -14.58 -4.60
C ALA A 595 -22.50 -14.49 -3.12
N GLY A 596 -21.89 -13.56 -2.37
CA GLY A 596 -22.23 -13.32 -0.96
C GLY A 596 -23.63 -12.73 -0.75
N ALA A 597 -24.09 -11.86 -1.64
CA ALA A 597 -25.45 -11.33 -1.58
C ALA A 597 -26.49 -12.42 -1.85
N LEU A 598 -26.27 -13.25 -2.87
CA LEU A 598 -27.12 -14.40 -3.20
C LEU A 598 -27.20 -15.41 -2.05
N ALA A 599 -26.07 -15.76 -1.44
CA ALA A 599 -26.03 -16.68 -0.31
C ALA A 599 -26.83 -16.16 0.89
N ARG A 600 -26.77 -14.85 1.17
CA ARG A 600 -27.57 -14.22 2.24
C ARG A 600 -29.06 -14.22 1.93
N LEU A 601 -29.44 -13.93 0.69
CA LEU A 601 -30.84 -14.01 0.26
C LEU A 601 -31.39 -15.43 0.40
N GLN A 602 -30.62 -16.45 0.03
CA GLN A 602 -31.01 -17.86 0.18
C GLN A 602 -31.14 -18.26 1.65
N ALA A 603 -30.19 -17.86 2.51
CA ALA A 603 -30.27 -18.12 3.95
C ALA A 603 -31.52 -17.49 4.56
N ASN A 604 -31.82 -16.23 4.23
CA ASN A 604 -33.00 -15.53 4.74
C ASN A 604 -34.32 -16.08 4.18
N ALA A 605 -34.35 -16.54 2.92
CA ALA A 605 -35.52 -17.19 2.33
C ALA A 605 -35.84 -18.54 3.01
N GLY A 606 -34.83 -19.21 3.59
CA GLY A 606 -35.04 -20.40 4.42
C GLY A 606 -35.63 -20.10 5.81
N VAL A 607 -35.42 -18.87 6.32
CA VAL A 607 -35.93 -18.42 7.62
C VAL A 607 -37.33 -17.81 7.49
N VAL A 608 -37.62 -17.13 6.38
CA VAL A 608 -38.96 -16.60 6.08
C VAL A 608 -39.73 -17.64 5.27
N GLY A 609 -40.46 -18.51 5.98
CA GLY A 609 -41.41 -19.41 5.34
C GLY A 609 -42.30 -18.65 4.36
N THR A 610 -42.32 -19.09 3.09
CA THR A 610 -43.20 -18.65 1.99
C THR A 610 -42.79 -17.40 1.19
N ALA A 611 -41.78 -17.55 0.32
CA ALA A 611 -41.84 -17.08 -1.08
C ALA A 611 -40.70 -17.75 -1.87
N ARG A 612 -41.03 -18.78 -2.67
CA ARG A 612 -40.06 -19.39 -3.60
C ARG A 612 -39.75 -18.39 -4.71
N MET A 613 -38.51 -17.90 -4.78
CA MET A 613 -37.99 -17.35 -6.04
C MET A 613 -37.86 -18.51 -7.03
N GLU A 614 -38.45 -18.36 -8.22
CA GLU A 614 -38.40 -19.39 -9.26
C GLU A 614 -36.98 -19.44 -9.87
N PRO A 615 -36.44 -20.64 -10.20
CA PRO A 615 -35.12 -20.79 -10.81
C PRO A 615 -34.89 -19.95 -12.08
N ALA A 616 -35.97 -19.62 -12.80
CA ALA A 616 -35.96 -18.75 -13.98
C ALA A 616 -35.52 -17.30 -13.66
N GLU A 617 -35.80 -16.79 -12.46
CA GLU A 617 -35.45 -15.43 -12.03
C GLU A 617 -33.96 -15.32 -11.70
N VAL A 618 -33.39 -16.38 -11.11
CA VAL A 618 -31.93 -16.51 -10.87
C VAL A 618 -31.19 -16.68 -12.20
N GLN A 619 -31.76 -17.43 -13.15
CA GLN A 619 -31.24 -17.55 -14.52
C GLN A 619 -31.26 -16.20 -15.27
N HIS A 620 -32.29 -15.37 -15.11
CA HIS A 620 -32.34 -14.05 -15.76
C HIS A 620 -31.25 -13.08 -15.27
N MET A 621 -30.90 -13.11 -13.97
CA MET A 621 -29.75 -12.34 -13.46
C MET A 621 -28.42 -12.86 -14.00
N THR A 622 -28.31 -14.17 -14.20
CA THR A 622 -27.13 -14.81 -14.79
C THR A 622 -27.05 -14.56 -16.31
N PHE A 623 -28.18 -14.43 -17.00
CA PHE A 623 -28.26 -14.18 -18.44
C PHE A 623 -27.91 -12.72 -18.80
N ALA A 624 -28.27 -11.75 -17.95
CA ALA A 624 -27.84 -10.35 -18.10
C ALA A 624 -26.31 -10.17 -17.97
N ARG A 625 -25.63 -11.14 -17.34
CA ARG A 625 -24.18 -11.21 -17.10
C ARG A 625 -23.37 -11.50 -18.36
N THR A 626 -23.88 -12.33 -19.28
CA THR A 626 -23.12 -12.83 -20.44
C THR A 626 -23.08 -11.83 -21.61
N TYR A 627 -24.00 -10.87 -21.67
CA TYR A 627 -24.22 -10.04 -22.87
C TYR A 627 -24.07 -8.52 -22.69
N GLY A 628 -23.28 -8.06 -21.71
CA GLY A 628 -22.79 -6.67 -21.68
C GLY A 628 -23.85 -5.56 -21.55
N ARG A 629 -25.10 -5.88 -21.19
CA ARG A 629 -26.14 -4.86 -20.99
C ARG A 629 -26.16 -4.36 -19.54
N ARG A 630 -25.19 -3.51 -19.19
CA ARG A 630 -25.12 -2.81 -17.87
C ARG A 630 -26.45 -2.19 -17.43
N ARG A 631 -27.26 -1.69 -18.38
CA ARG A 631 -28.60 -1.11 -18.11
C ARG A 631 -29.64 -2.13 -17.64
N ALA A 632 -29.60 -3.37 -18.13
CA ALA A 632 -30.57 -4.40 -17.76
C ALA A 632 -30.29 -4.97 -16.36
N ALA A 633 -29.01 -5.23 -16.05
CA ALA A 633 -28.57 -5.60 -14.71
C ALA A 633 -28.90 -4.50 -13.68
N ALA A 634 -28.62 -3.23 -13.99
CA ALA A 634 -28.97 -2.10 -13.12
C ALA A 634 -30.48 -1.95 -12.89
N THR A 635 -31.32 -2.28 -13.88
CA THR A 635 -32.79 -2.22 -13.76
C THR A 635 -33.33 -3.37 -12.89
N LEU A 636 -32.80 -4.59 -13.06
CA LEU A 636 -33.13 -5.74 -12.20
C LEU A 636 -32.71 -5.48 -10.74
N VAL A 637 -31.49 -5.01 -10.54
CA VAL A 637 -30.96 -4.58 -9.22
C VAL A 637 -31.83 -3.51 -8.59
N ARG A 638 -32.23 -2.49 -9.35
CA ARG A 638 -33.04 -1.38 -8.85
C ARG A 638 -34.47 -1.78 -8.55
N ASN A 639 -35.01 -2.81 -9.19
CA ASN A 639 -36.40 -3.22 -8.99
C ASN A 639 -36.55 -4.32 -7.93
N PHE A 640 -35.60 -5.26 -7.83
CA PHE A 640 -35.76 -6.47 -7.04
C PHE A 640 -34.92 -6.52 -5.76
N LEU A 641 -33.88 -5.67 -5.60
CA LEU A 641 -33.13 -5.63 -4.35
C LEU A 641 -33.79 -4.69 -3.32
N PRO A 642 -33.84 -5.07 -2.04
CA PRO A 642 -34.16 -4.16 -0.93
C PRO A 642 -33.30 -2.89 -0.98
N ARG A 643 -33.84 -1.75 -0.54
CA ARG A 643 -33.13 -0.44 -0.55
C ARG A 643 -31.67 -0.49 -0.01
N PRO A 644 -31.33 -1.23 1.06
CA PRO A 644 -29.95 -1.36 1.53
C PRO A 644 -29.00 -2.01 0.50
N LEU A 645 -29.49 -3.00 -0.24
CA LEU A 645 -28.72 -3.75 -1.25
C LEU A 645 -28.59 -3.00 -2.58
N ARG A 646 -29.49 -2.04 -2.87
CA ARG A 646 -29.39 -1.18 -4.06
C ARG A 646 -28.17 -0.25 -4.02
N ARG A 647 -27.77 0.23 -2.84
CA ARG A 647 -26.50 0.95 -2.68
C ARG A 647 -25.34 0.02 -3.01
N TRP A 648 -25.38 -1.20 -2.50
CA TRP A 648 -24.35 -2.23 -2.65
C TRP A 648 -23.98 -2.54 -4.11
N VAL A 649 -24.98 -2.67 -4.99
CA VAL A 649 -24.77 -2.91 -6.42
C VAL A 649 -24.59 -1.63 -7.23
N GLY A 650 -24.91 -0.46 -6.68
CA GLY A 650 -24.53 0.82 -7.29
C GLY A 650 -23.02 1.08 -7.21
N TYR A 651 -22.33 0.51 -6.22
CA TYR A 651 -20.88 0.61 -6.00
C TYR A 651 -20.05 -0.45 -6.74
N CYS A 652 -20.63 -1.61 -7.07
CA CYS A 652 -19.97 -2.70 -7.81
C CYS A 652 -20.36 -2.63 -9.29
#